data_AF-A0AAV7BEC2-F1
#
_entry.id   AF-A0AAV7BEC2-F1
#
_cell.length_a   1.000
_cell.length_b   1.000
_cell.length_c   1.000
_cell.angle_alpha   90.00
_cell.angle_beta   90.00
_cell.angle_gamma   90.00
#
_symmetry.space_group_name_H-M   'P 1'
#
loop_
_entity.id
_entity.type
_entity.pdbx_description
1 polymer ?
#
loop_
_entity_poly.entity_id
_entity_poly.type
_entity_poly.pdbx_seq_one_letter_code
_entity_poly.pdbx_strand_id
1 'polypeptide(L)'
;MAQCLLSVHEFLQDSFIPQVAALCSEEAEKLARKNQLSFCELVRPFCRLSTEVHMRDPNNQLHVIKNLKIVVNSIVTQPPLQAVIRKLLNDVVAANQPAEGLVPNVITAGDYDLNISATTPWFESYRESFFQCMPASDHEFLNNYLACMLVVSSHEPEPVEQFLKLSQEQHRIQHSTDYSYPKWFTPNTLKYYVLLHDVSGGDEKRADSIYEEMIQRYGTQGCYLLKINSRTSIKGADEQIPDPWSQYIQKNSVHSQDSYEAASTTAIPNKNSDHIVPVDGLENYEKEALSDSLKTHPLDQLSDTGGSFDGLDNGRPPGSTTETKKAVTVTPHGSCLTLTDHDRIRQFVQEFTFRGLIPHVEKTIRQLNDQLISRKGLSRSLLSATKKWFTGGKVPEKSVNELKNTSGLLYPPEAPELQIRKMADLCFLVQHYDLAYSCYHTAKKDFLNDQAMLYAAGALEMAAVSAFLQPGAPRPYPAHYMETAIQTFRDICKNMVLAERCVLLSAEILKSQGKYSESAALLIRLTSEDSDLRSALLLEQAAHCFINMKSPMVRKFAFHMILAGHRFSKAGQKKHALRCYCQAMQVYKGKGWSLAEDHINFTIGRQSVTLRQLDNAVSAFRHILINDSKQPASQQGTFLREYLYVYKNVCQQSPDSPLPQLPLPYINSSETRVFFGHNRRPAEGEKQAATHVSLDQEYDGESSQQWRELEEQVVAVVNRGVLPVNFQPTQYCLSSNSDNSKFPLAVVQEPITVEVSFKNPLKVPLLLTDLSLLWKFQPKDFSRNQNEELKEPISNEKDLLSKEKSFSDVIGTEDISELLINNEETKIARLKLFPQQTGELHILGIVYNLSTIPSANSLDGVAPPNNVPTGKFISNGMSVRGRQDLEIQGPRLNGTKEEKTSIQYGPDRRLDPIITPQMPLLEVFFINFPTGLLCGEIRKAHVEFVNVSKCPLTGLKVVSKRPEFFTFGSNTEARTPLSPAASMNCSAYKTVVTDSTSGCSVLTSSVTPVDFGFGGGHQPEVVDIPLTDSVLAPGASVQLPLWLRGPDEEGVHEINFLFYYESTEKQSQMRHRVLRHTAVICTSKSLNVRATVSRSNALQDEESKGGKMLVFVDVENMNTSEAGVKEFHIVQVSSSSRNWKLQKSVNPAADKDTKLTSRERAKMCFKVVRCNQSSLSAEQSSDKYTFGDIVFGGEQIISSTTPCADFFFRSCLSKFKKKPLPPTNGSLKSAPDESVRLIQKCSEVNLHVIVLWKVSPVVLLT
;
A
#
# COMPACT_ATOMS: atom_id res chain seq x y z
N MET A 1 31.14 -8.06 -9.12
CA MET A 1 32.16 -8.50 -8.16
C MET A 1 32.35 -7.41 -7.14
N ALA A 2 32.55 -7.73 -5.86
CA ALA A 2 33.38 -6.86 -5.04
C ALA A 2 34.79 -7.10 -5.51
N GLN A 3 35.14 -6.38 -6.58
CA GLN A 3 36.49 -6.34 -7.08
C GLN A 3 37.30 -5.75 -5.96
N CYS A 4 37.96 -6.64 -5.21
CA CYS A 4 39.11 -6.25 -4.44
C CYS A 4 40.01 -5.51 -5.41
N LEU A 5 40.37 -4.26 -5.08
CA LEU A 5 41.24 -3.43 -5.92
C LEU A 5 42.59 -4.12 -6.18
N LEU A 6 42.98 -5.03 -5.30
CA LEU A 6 44.16 -5.88 -5.39
C LEU A 6 43.83 -7.26 -5.97
N SER A 7 44.75 -7.79 -6.79
CA SER A 7 44.73 -9.22 -7.12
C SER A 7 44.88 -10.07 -5.85
N VAL A 8 44.43 -11.34 -5.88
CA VAL A 8 44.58 -12.22 -4.70
C VAL A 8 46.05 -12.42 -4.32
N HIS A 9 46.97 -12.42 -5.28
CA HIS A 9 48.42 -12.48 -5.00
C HIS A 9 48.89 -11.24 -4.22
N GLU A 10 48.52 -10.05 -4.68
CA GLU A 10 48.86 -8.80 -4.00
C GLU A 10 48.21 -8.71 -2.62
N PHE A 11 46.95 -9.14 -2.45
CA PHE A 11 46.30 -9.18 -1.15
C PHE A 11 47.05 -10.08 -0.16
N LEU A 12 47.43 -11.30 -0.57
CA LEU A 12 48.18 -12.22 0.29
C LEU A 12 49.57 -11.67 0.63
N GLN A 13 50.24 -11.03 -0.34
CA GLN A 13 51.53 -10.36 -0.12
C GLN A 13 51.42 -9.18 0.85
N ASP A 14 50.40 -8.34 0.67
CA ASP A 14 50.15 -7.17 1.52
C ASP A 14 49.60 -7.53 2.91
N SER A 15 49.16 -8.78 3.11
CA SER A 15 48.74 -9.30 4.43
C SER A 15 49.93 -9.67 5.32
N PHE A 16 51.11 -9.91 4.73
CA PHE A 16 52.31 -10.36 5.44
C PHE A 16 53.53 -9.58 4.95
N ILE A 17 53.81 -8.46 5.61
CA ILE A 17 54.81 -7.49 5.17
C ILE A 17 55.97 -7.43 6.18
N PRO A 18 57.24 -7.43 5.73
CA PRO A 18 58.40 -7.16 6.58
C PRO A 18 58.22 -5.93 7.48
N GLN A 19 58.31 -6.14 8.79
CA GLN A 19 58.18 -5.07 9.79
C GLN A 19 59.54 -4.47 10.14
N VAL A 20 59.62 -3.15 10.14
CA VAL A 20 60.80 -2.36 10.53
C VAL A 20 60.40 -1.37 11.62
N ALA A 21 61.11 -1.41 12.74
CA ALA A 21 60.92 -0.45 13.82
C ALA A 21 61.62 0.87 13.49
N ALA A 22 61.11 1.99 14.00
CA ALA A 22 61.81 3.26 14.02
C ALA A 22 61.82 3.84 15.44
N LEU A 23 63.01 4.28 15.86
CA LEU A 23 63.21 5.10 17.05
C LEU A 23 63.76 6.43 16.62
N CYS A 24 63.00 7.48 16.88
CA CYS A 24 63.32 8.84 16.49
C CYS A 24 63.69 9.66 17.72
N SER A 25 64.72 10.48 17.60
CA SER A 25 64.99 11.58 18.54
C SER A 25 63.83 12.59 18.53
N GLU A 26 63.66 13.33 19.62
CA GLU A 26 62.62 14.35 19.73
C GLU A 26 62.78 15.43 18.65
N GLU A 27 64.02 15.85 18.35
CA GLU A 27 64.29 16.83 17.28
C GLU A 27 64.03 16.27 15.89
N ALA A 28 64.26 14.97 15.64
CA ALA A 28 63.88 14.35 14.37
C ALA A 28 62.36 14.32 14.17
N GLU A 29 61.58 14.00 15.23
CA GLU A 29 60.12 14.05 15.17
C GLU A 29 59.62 15.48 14.99
N LYS A 30 60.18 16.47 15.71
CA LYS A 30 59.86 17.89 15.49
C LYS A 30 60.11 18.32 14.05
N LEU A 31 61.22 17.85 13.45
CA LEU A 31 61.56 18.15 12.08
C LEU A 31 60.58 17.53 11.06
N ALA A 32 60.16 16.29 11.27
CA ALA A 32 59.12 15.65 10.46
C ALA A 32 57.76 16.36 10.62
N ARG A 33 57.40 16.74 11.85
CA ARG A 33 56.13 17.41 12.19
C ARG A 33 55.94 18.78 11.55
N LYS A 34 57.00 19.43 11.03
CA LYS A 34 56.85 20.61 10.15
C LYS A 34 55.92 20.33 8.95
N ASN A 35 55.78 19.06 8.56
CA ASN A 35 54.90 18.60 7.50
C ASN A 35 53.57 17.99 7.97
N GLN A 36 53.23 18.12 9.26
CA GLN A 36 52.08 17.45 9.90
C GLN A 36 52.16 15.91 9.87
N LEU A 37 53.39 15.37 9.93
CA LEU A 37 53.68 13.93 9.83
C LEU A 37 54.70 13.54 10.89
N SER A 38 54.54 12.38 11.54
CA SER A 38 55.66 11.70 12.20
C SER A 38 56.66 11.15 11.18
N PHE A 39 57.87 10.77 11.60
CA PHE A 39 58.84 10.18 10.67
C PHE A 39 58.30 8.90 9.99
N CYS A 40 57.62 8.04 10.74
CA CYS A 40 57.03 6.81 10.20
C CYS A 40 55.94 7.10 9.17
N GLU A 41 55.12 8.12 9.40
CA GLU A 41 54.10 8.57 8.45
C GLU A 41 54.74 9.21 7.21
N LEU A 42 55.80 9.99 7.38
CA LEU A 42 56.55 10.63 6.30
C LEU A 42 57.02 9.61 5.26
N VAL A 43 57.59 8.47 5.69
CA VAL A 43 58.15 7.45 4.78
C VAL A 43 57.09 6.48 4.23
N ARG A 44 55.94 6.33 4.90
CA ARG A 44 54.93 5.30 4.63
C ARG A 44 54.51 5.16 3.15
N PRO A 45 54.25 6.24 2.38
CA PRO A 45 53.86 6.12 0.97
C PRO A 45 54.96 5.53 0.07
N PHE A 46 56.22 5.60 0.49
CA PHE A 46 57.39 5.21 -0.29
C PHE A 46 57.87 3.79 0.05
N CYS A 47 57.20 3.10 0.97
CA CYS A 47 57.56 1.76 1.44
C CYS A 47 57.22 0.62 0.48
N ARG A 48 56.59 0.89 -0.67
CA ARG A 48 56.43 -0.09 -1.76
C ARG A 48 57.48 0.18 -2.83
N LEU A 49 58.41 -0.76 -3.01
CA LEU A 49 59.49 -0.63 -3.98
C LEU A 49 58.97 -0.87 -5.40
N SER A 50 59.31 0.00 -6.33
CA SER A 50 59.01 -0.15 -7.77
C SER A 50 60.04 -1.01 -8.53
N THR A 51 61.21 -1.20 -7.93
CA THR A 51 62.36 -1.91 -8.49
C THR A 51 62.44 -3.34 -7.99
N GLU A 52 62.77 -4.28 -8.87
CA GLU A 52 63.01 -5.67 -8.48
C GLU A 52 64.23 -5.78 -7.55
N VAL A 53 64.12 -6.65 -6.55
CA VAL A 53 65.19 -6.89 -5.56
C VAL A 53 65.75 -8.29 -5.79
N HIS A 54 67.07 -8.42 -5.66
CA HIS A 54 67.74 -9.70 -5.83
C HIS A 54 68.38 -10.14 -4.52
N MET A 55 68.25 -11.42 -4.20
CA MET A 55 68.95 -12.07 -3.09
C MET A 55 69.45 -13.44 -3.52
N ARG A 56 70.42 -14.03 -2.82
CA ARG A 56 70.78 -15.44 -3.05
C ARG A 56 70.22 -16.34 -1.97
N ASP A 57 69.69 -17.49 -2.38
CA ASP A 57 69.24 -18.54 -1.47
C ASP A 57 70.44 -19.27 -0.80
N PRO A 58 70.21 -20.18 0.16
CA PRO A 58 71.27 -20.99 0.76
C PRO A 58 72.07 -21.86 -0.23
N ASN A 59 71.51 -22.16 -1.41
CA ASN A 59 72.18 -22.89 -2.48
C ASN A 59 72.92 -21.95 -3.47
N ASN A 60 73.02 -20.66 -3.13
CA ASN A 60 73.63 -19.61 -3.93
C ASN A 60 72.94 -19.37 -5.28
N GLN A 61 71.65 -19.73 -5.40
CA GLN A 61 70.79 -19.41 -6.53
C GLN A 61 70.19 -18.00 -6.39
N LEU A 62 70.06 -17.29 -7.50
CA LEU A 62 69.50 -15.94 -7.53
C LEU A 62 67.97 -16.00 -7.43
N HIS A 63 67.40 -15.34 -6.42
CA HIS A 63 65.96 -15.17 -6.23
C HIS A 63 65.55 -13.71 -6.49
N VAL A 64 64.44 -13.52 -7.21
CA VAL A 64 63.91 -12.21 -7.59
C VAL A 64 62.66 -11.91 -6.78
N ILE A 65 62.66 -10.76 -6.11
CA ILE A 65 61.56 -10.25 -5.30
C ILE A 65 60.94 -9.06 -6.05
N LYS A 66 59.63 -9.09 -6.26
CA LYS A 66 58.93 -8.07 -7.04
C LYS A 66 58.02 -7.25 -6.15
N ASN A 67 57.96 -5.95 -6.38
CA ASN A 67 57.06 -5.03 -5.66
C ASN A 67 57.12 -5.18 -4.13
N LEU A 68 58.33 -5.41 -3.57
CA LEU A 68 58.50 -5.63 -2.14
C LEU A 68 57.95 -4.42 -1.38
N LYS A 69 57.07 -4.70 -0.44
CA LYS A 69 56.54 -3.71 0.50
C LYS A 69 57.24 -3.92 1.83
N ILE A 70 57.54 -2.86 2.55
CA ILE A 70 57.93 -2.89 3.97
C ILE A 70 56.97 -2.04 4.79
N VAL A 71 56.93 -2.24 6.10
CA VAL A 71 56.21 -1.35 7.02
C VAL A 71 57.19 -0.76 8.01
N VAL A 72 57.19 0.56 8.14
CA VAL A 72 57.98 1.28 9.14
C VAL A 72 57.03 1.80 10.21
N ASN A 73 57.23 1.35 11.44
CA ASN A 73 56.37 1.68 12.58
C ASN A 73 57.20 2.21 13.75
N SER A 74 56.63 3.17 14.47
CA SER A 74 57.18 3.59 15.76
C SER A 74 57.10 2.43 16.75
N ILE A 75 58.07 2.35 17.66
CA ILE A 75 58.05 1.30 18.68
C ILE A 75 56.93 1.58 19.69
N VAL A 76 56.00 0.63 19.79
CA VAL A 76 55.00 0.57 20.86
C VAL A 76 55.40 -0.59 21.77
N THR A 77 55.56 -0.32 23.07
CA THR A 77 56.06 -1.30 24.06
C THR A 77 54.97 -2.09 24.77
N GLN A 78 53.69 -1.76 24.52
CA GLN A 78 52.53 -2.47 25.05
C GLN A 78 51.60 -2.89 23.90
N PRO A 79 51.12 -4.14 23.88
CA PRO A 79 50.16 -4.55 22.86
C PRO A 79 48.83 -3.80 23.06
N PRO A 80 48.15 -3.36 21.98
CA PRO A 80 46.85 -2.72 22.10
C PRO A 80 45.84 -3.67 22.75
N LEU A 81 45.01 -3.14 23.66
CA LEU A 81 43.95 -3.90 24.31
C LEU A 81 42.94 -4.40 23.26
N GLN A 82 42.47 -5.65 23.39
CA GLN A 82 41.51 -6.23 22.45
C GLN A 82 40.24 -5.38 22.28
N ALA A 83 39.79 -4.69 23.33
CA ALA A 83 38.64 -3.79 23.27
C ALA A 83 38.87 -2.62 22.30
N VAL A 84 40.09 -2.07 22.26
CA VAL A 84 40.47 -0.97 21.36
C VAL A 84 40.48 -1.47 19.91
N ILE A 85 41.01 -2.66 19.66
CA ILE A 85 40.99 -3.28 18.32
C ILE A 85 39.55 -3.51 17.85
N ARG A 86 38.67 -4.07 18.71
CA ARG A 86 37.26 -4.27 18.37
C ARG A 86 36.54 -2.97 18.05
N LYS A 87 36.80 -1.92 18.82
CA LYS A 87 36.26 -0.57 18.57
C LYS A 87 36.74 -0.04 17.22
N LEU A 88 38.05 -0.10 16.94
CA LEU A 88 38.62 0.32 15.66
C LEU A 88 37.96 -0.39 14.48
N LEU A 89 37.83 -1.72 14.55
CA LEU A 89 37.17 -2.51 13.49
C LEU A 89 35.70 -2.11 13.29
N ASN A 90 34.99 -1.79 14.37
CA ASN A 90 33.61 -1.30 14.30
C ASN A 90 33.53 0.09 13.64
N ASP A 91 34.40 1.01 14.07
CA ASP A 91 34.47 2.39 13.56
C ASP A 91 34.81 2.41 12.07
N VAL A 92 35.75 1.56 11.62
CA VAL A 92 36.13 1.43 10.20
C VAL A 92 34.95 0.96 9.35
N VAL A 93 34.16 -0.01 9.83
CA VAL A 93 32.96 -0.48 9.11
C VAL A 93 31.89 0.60 9.08
N ALA A 94 31.72 1.35 10.17
CA ALA A 94 30.74 2.44 10.27
C ALA A 94 31.09 3.61 9.34
N ALA A 95 32.37 3.97 9.25
CA ALA A 95 32.86 5.08 8.42
C ALA A 95 32.74 4.80 6.92
N ASN A 96 32.80 3.53 6.51
CA ASN A 96 32.72 3.13 5.10
C ASN A 96 31.28 2.80 4.69
N GLN A 97 30.61 3.77 4.06
CA GLN A 97 29.27 3.61 3.50
C GLN A 97 29.34 3.42 1.97
N PRO A 98 28.30 2.83 1.33
CA PRO A 98 28.22 2.78 -0.12
C PRO A 98 28.25 4.20 -0.70
N ALA A 99 29.01 4.42 -1.78
CA ALA A 99 29.02 5.73 -2.45
C ALA A 99 27.63 6.03 -3.06
N GLU A 100 27.05 7.17 -2.69
CA GLU A 100 25.79 7.64 -3.26
C GLU A 100 25.97 7.95 -4.75
N GLY A 101 25.09 7.43 -5.61
CA GLY A 101 25.06 7.76 -7.04
C GLY A 101 25.87 6.88 -7.99
N LEU A 102 26.50 5.79 -7.54
CA LEU A 102 27.11 4.80 -8.44
C LEU A 102 26.03 4.02 -9.21
N VAL A 103 26.21 3.88 -10.53
CA VAL A 103 25.33 3.06 -11.37
C VAL A 103 25.42 1.62 -10.87
N PRO A 104 24.31 1.03 -10.41
CA PRO A 104 24.32 -0.30 -9.87
C PRO A 104 24.59 -1.35 -10.94
N ASN A 105 25.32 -2.42 -10.58
CA ASN A 105 25.44 -3.59 -11.43
C ASN A 105 24.13 -4.38 -11.34
N VAL A 106 23.39 -4.43 -12.45
CA VAL A 106 22.22 -5.29 -12.58
C VAL A 106 22.70 -6.70 -12.91
N ILE A 107 22.43 -7.64 -12.02
CA ILE A 107 22.66 -9.07 -12.24
C ILE A 107 21.31 -9.70 -12.58
N THR A 108 21.17 -10.16 -13.82
CA THR A 108 20.02 -10.95 -14.26
C THR A 108 20.28 -12.43 -14.01
N ALA A 109 19.43 -13.08 -13.22
CA ALA A 109 19.54 -14.49 -12.88
C ALA A 109 18.15 -15.17 -12.93
N GLY A 110 17.76 -15.70 -14.09
CA GLY A 110 16.38 -16.16 -14.31
C GLY A 110 15.42 -14.97 -14.34
N ASP A 111 14.31 -15.04 -13.60
CA ASP A 111 13.29 -13.97 -13.54
C ASP A 111 13.61 -12.86 -12.50
N TYR A 112 14.89 -12.73 -12.13
CA TYR A 112 15.37 -11.75 -11.14
C TYR A 112 16.33 -10.78 -11.80
N ASP A 113 16.03 -9.48 -11.69
CA ASP A 113 16.94 -8.39 -12.00
C ASP A 113 17.36 -7.72 -10.69
N LEU A 114 18.57 -8.06 -10.23
CA LEU A 114 19.06 -7.63 -8.93
C LEU A 114 20.08 -6.51 -9.07
N ASN A 115 19.78 -5.38 -8.45
CA ASN A 115 20.70 -4.28 -8.24
C ASN A 115 21.60 -4.61 -7.03
N ILE A 116 22.79 -5.11 -7.31
CA ILE A 116 23.77 -5.52 -6.30
C ILE A 116 25.01 -4.64 -6.43
N SER A 117 25.49 -4.12 -5.30
CA SER A 117 26.75 -3.37 -5.26
C SER A 117 27.86 -4.25 -5.82
N ALA A 118 28.66 -3.69 -6.74
CA ALA A 118 29.89 -4.32 -7.15
C ALA A 118 30.74 -4.51 -5.89
N THR A 119 31.19 -3.44 -5.25
CA THR A 119 32.17 -3.46 -4.17
C THR A 119 31.56 -3.49 -2.77
N THR A 120 32.33 -4.00 -1.82
CA THR A 120 32.04 -3.98 -0.37
C THR A 120 33.19 -3.28 0.37
N PRO A 121 33.35 -1.96 0.22
CA PRO A 121 34.50 -1.22 0.76
C PRO A 121 34.64 -1.29 2.28
N TRP A 122 33.52 -1.46 3.00
CA TRP A 122 33.52 -1.69 4.45
C TRP A 122 34.16 -3.03 4.84
N PHE A 123 33.92 -4.09 4.05
CA PHE A 123 34.55 -5.39 4.29
C PHE A 123 36.04 -5.36 3.95
N GLU A 124 36.42 -4.68 2.87
CA GLU A 124 37.83 -4.48 2.50
C GLU A 124 38.59 -3.72 3.58
N SER A 125 38.00 -2.60 4.06
CA SER A 125 38.61 -1.79 5.13
C SER A 125 38.67 -2.54 6.46
N TYR A 126 37.64 -3.33 6.80
CA TYR A 126 37.68 -4.23 7.96
C TYR A 126 38.83 -5.23 7.84
N ARG A 127 38.96 -5.89 6.69
CA ARG A 127 39.99 -6.90 6.44
C ARG A 127 41.39 -6.29 6.52
N GLU A 128 41.63 -5.16 5.85
CA GLU A 128 42.91 -4.43 5.93
C GLU A 128 43.27 -4.09 7.39
N SER A 129 42.33 -3.51 8.13
CA SER A 129 42.53 -3.13 9.54
C SER A 129 42.74 -4.36 10.43
N PHE A 130 42.03 -5.45 10.16
CA PHE A 130 42.17 -6.71 10.88
C PHE A 130 43.60 -7.25 10.77
N PHE A 131 44.16 -7.33 9.56
CA PHE A 131 45.54 -7.80 9.35
C PHE A 131 46.58 -6.86 9.97
N GLN A 132 46.36 -5.54 9.91
CA GLN A 132 47.28 -4.56 10.52
C GLN A 132 47.32 -4.63 12.05
N CYS A 133 46.20 -5.01 12.70
CA CYS A 133 46.11 -5.11 14.16
C CYS A 133 46.45 -6.50 14.72
N MET A 134 46.86 -7.46 13.88
CA MET A 134 47.19 -8.81 14.31
C MET A 134 48.41 -8.82 15.26
N PRO A 135 48.26 -9.30 16.51
CA PRO A 135 49.39 -9.35 17.44
C PRO A 135 50.43 -10.39 17.01
N ALA A 136 51.71 -10.11 17.30
CA ALA A 136 52.76 -11.12 17.19
C ALA A 136 52.49 -12.28 18.17
N SER A 137 52.70 -13.51 17.73
CA SER A 137 52.42 -14.72 18.51
C SER A 137 53.67 -15.60 18.60
N ASP A 138 53.86 -16.35 19.68
CA ASP A 138 55.11 -17.12 19.88
C ASP A 138 55.29 -18.33 18.94
N HIS A 139 54.23 -18.73 18.22
CA HIS A 139 54.27 -19.86 17.28
C HIS A 139 54.68 -19.48 15.84
N GLU A 140 54.81 -18.18 15.55
CA GLU A 140 55.15 -17.65 14.23
C GLU A 140 55.99 -16.38 14.31
N PHE A 141 56.66 -16.00 13.23
CA PHE A 141 57.60 -14.87 13.20
C PHE A 141 57.24 -13.81 12.13
N LEU A 142 56.02 -13.87 11.59
CA LEU A 142 55.57 -13.03 10.47
C LEU A 142 55.40 -11.54 10.84
N ASN A 143 55.09 -11.24 12.10
CA ASN A 143 54.90 -9.87 12.61
C ASN A 143 56.06 -9.40 13.51
N ASN A 144 57.23 -10.04 13.42
CA ASN A 144 58.41 -9.65 14.19
C ASN A 144 59.23 -8.59 13.46
N TYR A 145 59.79 -7.63 14.20
CA TYR A 145 60.68 -6.63 13.62
C TYR A 145 61.98 -7.26 13.11
N LEU A 146 62.29 -7.03 11.83
CA LEU A 146 63.52 -7.50 11.16
C LEU A 146 64.69 -6.52 11.34
N ALA A 147 64.38 -5.24 11.53
CA ALA A 147 65.35 -4.16 11.62
C ALA A 147 64.81 -3.00 12.47
N CYS A 148 65.69 -2.12 12.91
CA CYS A 148 65.38 -0.86 13.59
C CYS A 148 66.12 0.31 12.93
N MET A 149 65.37 1.32 12.49
CA MET A 149 65.88 2.62 12.07
C MET A 149 66.08 3.50 13.30
N LEU A 150 67.29 3.99 13.50
CA LEU A 150 67.59 5.01 14.52
C LEU A 150 67.67 6.34 13.78
N VAL A 151 66.79 7.29 14.11
CA VAL A 151 66.63 8.54 13.36
C VAL A 151 66.97 9.73 14.25
N VAL A 152 68.03 10.45 13.88
CA VAL A 152 68.53 11.60 14.64
C VAL A 152 68.60 12.83 13.75
N SER A 153 68.23 13.99 14.28
CA SER A 153 68.35 15.25 13.54
C SER A 153 69.79 15.77 13.56
N SER A 154 70.25 16.31 12.43
CA SER A 154 71.49 17.09 12.34
C SER A 154 71.49 18.38 13.18
N HIS A 155 70.33 18.80 13.69
CA HIS A 155 70.20 19.95 14.59
C HIS A 155 70.53 19.62 16.04
N GLU A 156 70.60 18.33 16.40
CA GLU A 156 70.98 17.90 17.74
C GLU A 156 72.36 18.49 18.09
N PRO A 157 72.59 18.95 19.34
CA PRO A 157 73.90 19.44 19.76
C PRO A 157 74.98 18.37 19.55
N GLU A 158 74.69 17.13 19.97
CA GLU A 158 75.59 15.97 19.90
C GLU A 158 74.88 14.77 19.19
N PRO A 159 74.75 14.78 17.85
CA PRO A 159 73.97 13.78 17.12
C PRO A 159 74.49 12.34 17.30
N VAL A 160 75.82 12.17 17.37
CA VAL A 160 76.44 10.85 17.51
C VAL A 160 76.20 10.25 18.90
N GLU A 161 76.19 11.08 19.96
CA GLU A 161 75.79 10.64 21.30
C GLU A 161 74.30 10.25 21.32
N GLN A 162 73.46 11.01 20.62
CA GLN A 162 72.03 10.71 20.51
C GLN A 162 71.77 9.37 19.81
N PHE A 163 72.53 9.03 18.76
CA PHE A 163 72.47 7.68 18.15
C PHE A 163 72.84 6.57 19.14
N LEU A 164 73.84 6.80 20.01
CA LEU A 164 74.21 5.84 21.05
C LEU A 164 73.06 5.64 22.05
N LYS A 165 72.39 6.72 22.48
CA LYS A 165 71.21 6.66 23.36
C LYS A 165 70.07 5.85 22.73
N LEU A 166 69.70 6.15 21.48
CA LEU A 166 68.65 5.40 20.77
C LEU A 166 69.03 3.92 20.56
N SER A 167 70.31 3.64 20.31
CA SER A 167 70.83 2.27 20.15
C SER A 167 70.79 1.47 21.46
N GLN A 168 71.09 2.10 22.59
CA GLN A 168 70.94 1.52 23.92
C GLN A 168 69.47 1.30 24.28
N GLU A 169 68.60 2.25 23.95
CA GLU A 169 67.16 2.14 24.20
C GLU A 169 66.55 0.98 23.40
N GLN A 170 66.89 0.85 22.11
CA GLN A 170 66.49 -0.31 21.31
C GLN A 170 66.94 -1.63 21.96
N HIS A 171 68.19 -1.68 22.41
CA HIS A 171 68.75 -2.89 23.04
C HIS A 171 68.03 -3.21 24.36
N ARG A 172 67.70 -2.18 25.15
CA ARG A 172 66.92 -2.30 26.39
C ARG A 172 65.51 -2.83 26.11
N ILE A 173 64.82 -2.28 25.11
CA ILE A 173 63.48 -2.74 24.70
C ILE A 173 63.52 -4.21 24.25
N GLN A 174 64.57 -4.62 23.56
CA GLN A 174 64.69 -5.98 23.03
C GLN A 174 65.06 -7.04 24.08
N HIS A 175 65.94 -6.71 25.03
CA HIS A 175 66.52 -7.69 25.95
C HIS A 175 66.07 -7.54 27.40
N SER A 176 65.40 -6.44 27.77
CA SER A 176 64.83 -6.31 29.12
C SER A 176 63.67 -7.29 29.32
N THR A 177 63.56 -7.82 30.52
CA THR A 177 62.40 -8.61 30.97
C THR A 177 61.14 -7.76 31.17
N ASP A 178 61.29 -6.44 31.20
CA ASP A 178 60.18 -5.50 31.40
C ASP A 178 59.26 -5.38 30.18
N TYR A 179 59.73 -5.84 29.00
CA TYR A 179 58.99 -5.75 27.74
C TYR A 179 58.70 -7.13 27.17
N SER A 180 57.41 -7.42 26.98
CA SER A 180 56.94 -8.59 26.23
C SER A 180 56.58 -8.25 24.78
N TYR A 181 56.57 -6.96 24.43
CA TYR A 181 56.21 -6.42 23.12
C TYR A 181 57.06 -5.16 22.82
N PRO A 182 57.46 -4.91 21.56
CA PRO A 182 57.24 -5.73 20.37
C PRO A 182 58.18 -6.94 20.30
N LYS A 183 57.88 -7.90 19.41
CA LYS A 183 58.73 -9.07 19.19
C LYS A 183 59.77 -8.79 18.11
N TRP A 184 61.02 -9.16 18.38
CA TRP A 184 62.15 -9.02 17.45
C TRP A 184 62.46 -10.34 16.78
N PHE A 185 62.89 -10.31 15.52
CA PHE A 185 63.14 -11.53 14.76
C PHE A 185 64.45 -12.20 15.17
N THR A 186 65.54 -11.44 15.29
CA THR A 186 66.85 -11.93 15.75
C THR A 186 67.30 -11.18 17.00
N PRO A 187 68.03 -11.82 17.94
CA PRO A 187 68.59 -11.14 19.11
C PRO A 187 69.62 -10.07 18.75
N ASN A 188 70.22 -10.13 17.56
CA ASN A 188 71.08 -9.08 17.03
C ASN A 188 70.38 -8.42 15.82
N THR A 189 69.40 -7.57 16.12
CA THR A 189 68.61 -6.88 15.09
C THR A 189 69.45 -5.89 14.29
N LEU A 190 69.21 -5.79 12.98
CA LEU A 190 69.83 -4.78 12.12
C LEU A 190 69.49 -3.36 12.62
N LYS A 191 70.51 -2.59 13.01
CA LYS A 191 70.39 -1.16 13.32
C LYS A 191 70.83 -0.34 12.10
N TYR A 192 69.96 0.53 11.61
CA TYR A 192 70.23 1.42 10.48
C TYR A 192 70.15 2.88 10.93
N TYR A 193 71.25 3.62 10.77
CA TYR A 193 71.42 4.96 11.33
C TYR A 193 71.06 6.03 10.29
N VAL A 194 70.04 6.84 10.57
CA VAL A 194 69.51 7.85 9.66
C VAL A 194 69.72 9.23 10.24
N LEU A 195 70.53 10.06 9.59
CA LEU A 195 70.70 11.47 9.91
C LEU A 195 69.68 12.28 9.11
N LEU A 196 68.71 12.89 9.79
CA LEU A 196 67.69 13.73 9.18
C LEU A 196 68.19 15.18 9.14
N HIS A 197 68.16 15.80 7.96
CA HIS A 197 68.63 17.16 7.77
C HIS A 197 67.57 18.06 7.14
N ASP A 198 67.36 19.23 7.75
CA ASP A 198 66.51 20.30 7.22
C ASP A 198 67.31 21.17 6.26
N VAL A 199 66.98 21.09 4.97
CA VAL A 199 67.67 21.86 3.92
C VAL A 199 67.35 23.36 4.01
N SER A 200 66.17 23.74 4.50
CA SER A 200 65.74 25.14 4.55
C SER A 200 66.38 25.93 5.70
N GLY A 201 66.76 25.27 6.79
CA GLY A 201 67.18 25.93 8.03
C GLY A 201 68.44 25.37 8.69
N GLY A 202 69.01 24.28 8.18
CA GLY A 202 70.17 23.61 8.77
C GLY A 202 71.52 23.98 8.13
N ASP A 203 72.62 23.72 8.85
CA ASP A 203 73.98 23.79 8.31
C ASP A 203 74.35 22.49 7.59
N GLU A 204 74.36 22.54 6.25
CA GLU A 204 74.66 21.39 5.39
C GLU A 204 76.08 20.87 5.59
N LYS A 205 77.08 21.75 5.79
CA LYS A 205 78.47 21.32 6.00
C LYS A 205 78.62 20.55 7.30
N ARG A 206 77.91 20.99 8.34
CA ARG A 206 77.85 20.26 9.62
C ARG A 206 77.22 18.88 9.42
N ALA A 207 76.09 18.80 8.71
CA ALA A 207 75.40 17.53 8.45
C ALA A 207 76.27 16.54 7.66
N ASP A 208 76.98 17.01 6.61
CA ASP A 208 77.89 16.18 5.83
C ASP A 208 79.09 15.69 6.69
N SER A 209 79.65 16.56 7.56
CA SER A 209 80.73 16.16 8.48
C SER A 209 80.28 15.11 9.51
N ILE A 210 79.08 15.25 10.07
CA ILE A 210 78.51 14.25 10.99
C ILE A 210 78.28 12.94 10.25
N TYR A 211 77.80 13.00 9.00
CA TYR A 211 77.56 11.81 8.20
C TYR A 211 78.85 11.05 7.86
N GLU A 212 79.95 11.75 7.54
CA GLU A 212 81.28 11.14 7.40
C GLU A 212 81.75 10.46 8.69
N GLU A 213 81.52 11.08 9.86
CA GLU A 213 81.81 10.45 11.15
C GLU A 213 80.95 9.19 11.38
N MET A 214 79.66 9.23 11.04
CA MET A 214 78.77 8.07 11.11
C MET A 214 79.25 6.94 10.21
N ILE A 215 79.67 7.24 8.98
CA ILE A 215 80.22 6.26 8.03
C ILE A 215 81.45 5.58 8.63
N GLN A 216 82.36 6.35 9.23
CA GLN A 216 83.57 5.79 9.87
C GLN A 216 83.22 4.89 11.07
N ARG A 217 82.20 5.25 11.84
CA ARG A 217 81.83 4.54 13.08
C ARG A 217 80.96 3.31 12.86
N TYR A 218 79.98 3.38 11.96
CA TYR A 218 78.95 2.35 11.76
C TYR A 218 79.01 1.68 10.38
N GLY A 219 79.85 2.18 9.48
CA GLY A 219 80.05 1.64 8.13
C GLY A 219 79.11 2.24 7.08
N THR A 220 79.59 2.33 5.84
CA THR A 220 78.87 2.92 4.69
C THR A 220 77.53 2.25 4.39
N GLN A 221 77.38 0.97 4.70
CA GLN A 221 76.17 0.19 4.41
C GLN A 221 75.08 0.33 5.49
N GLY A 222 75.41 0.95 6.63
CA GLY A 222 74.51 1.08 7.79
C GLY A 222 74.04 2.52 8.07
N CYS A 223 74.41 3.48 7.23
CA CYS A 223 74.15 4.91 7.45
C CYS A 223 73.52 5.59 6.24
N TYR A 224 72.58 6.51 6.48
CA TYR A 224 72.02 7.37 5.43
C TYR A 224 71.82 8.82 5.91
N LEU A 225 72.11 9.79 5.05
CA LEU A 225 71.81 11.20 5.25
C LEU A 225 70.55 11.56 4.45
N LEU A 226 69.42 11.73 5.14
CA LEU A 226 68.14 12.08 4.53
C LEU A 226 67.92 13.60 4.62
N LYS A 227 68.09 14.27 3.47
CA LYS A 227 67.85 15.71 3.31
C LYS A 227 66.38 15.95 2.94
N ILE A 228 65.65 16.66 3.80
CA ILE A 228 64.21 17.00 3.63
C ILE A 228 63.97 18.50 3.86
N ASN A 229 62.73 18.93 3.64
CA ASN A 229 62.28 20.31 3.85
C ASN A 229 63.05 21.31 2.96
N SER A 230 63.16 21.04 1.65
CA SER A 230 63.89 21.90 0.72
C SER A 230 63.11 23.16 0.29
N ARG A 231 61.89 23.37 0.79
CA ARG A 231 61.03 24.49 0.38
C ARG A 231 61.35 25.77 1.16
N THR A 232 61.79 26.81 0.47
CA THR A 232 62.36 28.03 1.07
C THR A 232 61.41 29.24 1.15
N SER A 233 60.21 29.22 0.54
CA SER A 233 59.22 30.31 0.63
C SER A 233 57.77 29.88 0.38
N ILE A 234 56.83 30.41 1.17
CA ILE A 234 55.37 30.19 1.08
C ILE A 234 54.74 30.96 -0.11
N LYS A 235 55.50 31.80 -0.84
CA LYS A 235 54.96 32.68 -1.89
C LYS A 235 54.72 32.03 -3.27
N GLY A 236 55.05 30.75 -3.46
CA GLY A 236 54.79 30.03 -4.72
C GLY A 236 53.51 29.20 -4.64
N ALA A 237 52.34 29.82 -4.81
CA ALA A 237 51.04 29.18 -4.65
C ALA A 237 50.58 28.29 -5.83
N ASP A 238 51.44 27.99 -6.82
CA ASP A 238 51.03 27.33 -8.08
C ASP A 238 51.58 25.91 -8.31
N GLU A 239 52.43 25.35 -7.43
CA GLU A 239 52.79 23.93 -7.52
C GLU A 239 51.88 23.09 -6.62
N GLN A 240 50.78 22.56 -7.19
CA GLN A 240 50.00 21.47 -6.59
C GLN A 240 50.85 20.18 -6.58
N ILE A 241 51.68 20.04 -5.56
CA ILE A 241 52.40 18.80 -5.29
C ILE A 241 51.37 17.76 -4.81
N PRO A 242 51.35 16.52 -5.35
CA PRO A 242 50.46 15.46 -4.87
C PRO A 242 50.66 15.22 -3.37
N ASP A 243 49.57 15.02 -2.62
CA ASP A 243 49.58 14.56 -1.22
C ASP A 243 49.46 13.02 -1.18
N PRO A 244 50.59 12.27 -1.24
CA PRO A 244 50.56 10.81 -1.18
C PRO A 244 50.15 10.26 0.20
N TRP A 245 50.08 11.10 1.25
CA TRP A 245 49.73 10.69 2.61
C TRP A 245 48.23 10.65 2.88
N SER A 246 47.46 11.46 2.14
CA SER A 246 45.99 11.50 2.23
C SER A 246 45.32 10.12 2.26
N GLN A 247 45.82 9.16 1.46
CA GLN A 247 45.31 7.78 1.39
C GLN A 247 45.59 6.91 2.64
N TYR A 248 46.57 7.29 3.47
CA TYR A 248 47.01 6.52 4.65
C TYR A 248 46.60 7.16 5.98
N ILE A 249 46.47 8.48 6.04
CA ILE A 249 46.28 9.22 7.29
C ILE A 249 44.80 9.47 7.59
N GLN A 250 43.97 9.76 6.59
CA GLN A 250 42.53 9.94 6.78
C GLN A 250 41.82 8.67 7.28
N LYS A 251 42.43 7.49 7.09
CA LYS A 251 41.92 6.19 7.58
C LYS A 251 42.25 5.89 9.06
N ASN A 252 43.23 6.57 9.67
CA ASN A 252 43.89 6.13 10.92
C ASN A 252 43.78 7.12 12.11
N SER A 253 42.95 8.17 12.06
CA SER A 253 42.96 9.26 13.05
C SER A 253 42.46 8.92 14.47
N VAL A 254 42.45 7.64 14.89
CA VAL A 254 41.94 7.20 16.21
C VAL A 254 43.06 6.73 17.16
N HIS A 255 44.35 6.82 16.77
CA HIS A 255 45.48 6.30 17.57
C HIS A 255 46.35 7.34 18.32
N SER A 256 46.00 8.63 18.35
CA SER A 256 46.69 9.59 19.24
C SER A 256 45.96 9.70 20.58
N GLN A 257 46.58 9.14 21.62
CA GLN A 257 46.07 9.07 23.00
C GLN A 257 46.85 10.07 23.87
N ASP A 258 46.18 11.10 24.40
CA ASP A 258 46.72 12.02 25.41
C ASP A 258 46.36 11.55 26.84
N SER A 259 47.28 11.79 27.78
CA SER A 259 47.38 11.26 29.15
C SER A 259 46.40 11.89 30.16
N TYR A 260 45.95 11.10 31.16
CA TYR A 260 45.05 11.49 32.27
C TYR A 260 45.78 11.94 33.55
N GLU A 261 45.17 12.85 34.33
CA GLU A 261 45.38 13.04 35.78
C GLU A 261 44.03 13.07 36.55
N ALA A 262 44.05 12.65 37.81
CA ALA A 262 42.90 12.22 38.63
C ALA A 262 42.61 13.12 39.85
N ALA A 263 41.35 13.16 40.34
CA ALA A 263 41.04 13.42 41.76
C ALA A 263 39.59 13.05 42.19
N SER A 264 39.53 12.07 43.10
CA SER A 264 38.84 11.98 44.41
C SER A 264 37.32 12.25 44.62
N THR A 265 36.74 11.27 45.30
CA THR A 265 35.37 10.92 45.73
C THR A 265 34.78 11.75 46.88
N THR A 266 33.45 11.88 46.94
CA THR A 266 32.63 11.54 48.14
C THR A 266 31.12 11.49 47.80
N ALA A 267 30.48 10.41 48.25
CA ALA A 267 29.06 10.09 48.04
C ALA A 267 28.24 10.33 49.31
N ILE A 268 26.91 10.53 49.18
CA ILE A 268 25.82 9.93 49.99
C ILE A 268 24.45 10.39 49.43
N PRO A 269 23.37 9.58 49.56
CA PRO A 269 22.35 9.40 48.51
C PRO A 269 20.95 9.92 48.91
N ASN A 270 20.02 10.04 47.95
CA ASN A 270 18.61 9.70 48.17
C ASN A 270 17.75 9.60 46.89
N LYS A 271 17.22 8.38 46.69
CA LYS A 271 15.82 8.00 46.44
C LYS A 271 14.89 8.97 45.67
N ASN A 272 14.46 8.58 44.47
CA ASN A 272 13.18 7.90 44.21
C ASN A 272 12.95 7.68 42.70
N SER A 273 12.12 6.68 42.43
CA SER A 273 11.81 5.98 41.18
C SER A 273 10.92 6.75 40.20
N ASP A 274 11.01 6.44 38.90
CA ASP A 274 9.94 5.70 38.19
C ASP A 274 10.17 5.52 36.66
N HIS A 275 9.98 4.26 36.25
CA HIS A 275 9.34 3.69 35.05
C HIS A 275 9.82 3.99 33.61
N ILE A 276 10.51 3.00 33.01
CA ILE A 276 10.55 2.71 31.56
C ILE A 276 10.14 1.25 31.33
N VAL A 277 9.25 1.02 30.34
CA VAL A 277 8.62 -0.25 29.96
C VAL A 277 9.58 -1.13 29.13
N PRO A 278 9.70 -2.45 29.42
CA PRO A 278 10.57 -3.35 28.66
C PRO A 278 9.89 -3.89 27.39
N VAL A 279 10.74 -4.08 26.37
CA VAL A 279 10.44 -4.76 25.09
C VAL A 279 10.54 -6.27 25.31
N ASP A 280 9.46 -7.01 25.05
CA ASP A 280 9.51 -8.47 24.95
C ASP A 280 8.63 -8.97 23.79
N GLY A 281 9.04 -10.11 23.22
CA GLY A 281 8.25 -10.91 22.29
C GLY A 281 8.93 -11.22 20.96
N LEU A 282 9.75 -12.27 20.92
CA LEU A 282 9.56 -13.42 20.00
C LEU A 282 10.62 -14.50 20.30
N GLU A 283 10.28 -15.55 21.04
CA GLU A 283 10.98 -16.85 20.96
C GLU A 283 10.11 -17.96 21.60
N ASN A 284 9.72 -18.95 20.80
CA ASN A 284 9.16 -20.22 21.27
C ASN A 284 9.88 -21.34 20.52
N TYR A 285 10.73 -22.09 21.23
CA TYR A 285 10.96 -23.51 21.02
C TYR A 285 11.43 -24.14 22.35
N GLU A 286 10.79 -25.24 22.69
CA GLU A 286 10.94 -26.00 23.93
C GLU A 286 12.34 -26.61 24.10
N LYS A 287 12.90 -26.55 25.32
CA LYS A 287 13.44 -27.72 26.03
C LYS A 287 13.79 -27.46 27.49
N GLU A 288 13.72 -28.56 28.24
CA GLU A 288 13.66 -28.74 29.69
C GLU A 288 14.81 -28.15 30.52
N ALA A 289 14.44 -27.87 31.77
CA ALA A 289 15.24 -27.35 32.87
C ALA A 289 16.48 -28.20 33.21
N LEU A 290 17.58 -27.53 33.58
CA LEU A 290 18.48 -27.91 34.68
C LEU A 290 19.28 -26.68 35.15
N SER A 291 19.69 -26.75 36.40
CA SER A 291 19.98 -25.68 37.35
C SER A 291 21.41 -25.12 37.36
N ASP A 292 21.47 -23.83 37.68
CA ASP A 292 22.39 -23.14 38.59
C ASP A 292 23.77 -22.58 38.16
N SER A 293 23.98 -21.36 38.67
CA SER A 293 25.22 -20.62 38.93
C SER A 293 25.94 -19.89 37.78
N LEU A 294 25.68 -18.57 37.66
CA LEU A 294 26.68 -17.63 37.14
C LEU A 294 26.80 -16.39 38.04
N LYS A 295 28.03 -16.21 38.50
CA LYS A 295 28.54 -15.10 39.29
C LYS A 295 28.54 -13.82 38.46
N THR A 296 28.13 -12.76 39.13
CA THR A 296 28.21 -11.34 38.81
C THR A 296 29.49 -10.91 38.09
N HIS A 297 29.35 -10.04 37.08
CA HIS A 297 30.44 -9.19 36.60
C HIS A 297 29.93 -7.76 36.34
N PRO A 298 30.74 -6.71 36.60
CA PRO A 298 30.31 -5.32 36.63
C PRO A 298 30.68 -4.58 35.34
N LEU A 299 29.81 -3.67 34.92
CA LEU A 299 30.07 -2.35 34.29
C LEU A 299 28.80 -1.93 33.55
N ASP A 300 27.90 -1.34 34.33
CA ASP A 300 26.78 -0.56 33.84
C ASP A 300 27.10 0.93 34.08
N GLN A 301 26.86 1.72 33.04
CA GLN A 301 26.70 3.18 33.00
C GLN A 301 27.93 4.11 33.08
N LEU A 302 28.07 4.93 32.03
CA LEU A 302 28.24 6.39 32.11
C LEU A 302 27.68 7.05 30.82
N SER A 303 26.59 7.80 30.98
CA SER A 303 26.09 8.79 30.02
C SER A 303 25.72 10.05 30.81
N ASP A 304 26.43 11.15 30.57
CA ASP A 304 26.11 12.47 31.12
C ASP A 304 25.23 13.27 30.16
N THR A 305 24.28 14.02 30.71
CA THR A 305 23.58 15.11 30.03
C THR A 305 23.51 16.34 30.92
N GLY A 306 23.82 17.51 30.32
CA GLY A 306 23.07 18.76 30.46
C GLY A 306 23.32 19.67 31.66
N GLY A 307 23.76 20.90 31.39
CA GLY A 307 23.63 22.05 32.30
C GLY A 307 22.69 23.11 31.71
N SER A 308 21.88 23.75 32.56
CA SER A 308 20.88 24.76 32.20
C SER A 308 20.87 25.95 33.19
N PHE A 309 20.41 27.11 32.66
CA PHE A 309 19.58 28.19 33.25
C PHE A 309 20.08 29.67 33.37
N ASP A 310 19.24 30.54 32.76
CA ASP A 310 18.77 31.93 33.01
C ASP A 310 19.64 33.22 32.94
N GLY A 311 19.37 34.06 31.90
CA GLY A 311 18.49 35.27 31.96
C GLY A 311 19.06 36.68 32.25
N LEU A 312 19.19 37.56 31.23
CA LEU A 312 18.73 38.99 31.22
C LEU A 312 18.85 39.67 29.82
N ASP A 313 18.05 40.71 29.62
CA ASP A 313 17.52 41.35 28.40
C ASP A 313 18.34 42.53 27.80
N ASN A 314 18.26 42.74 26.46
CA ASN A 314 18.20 44.03 25.69
C ASN A 314 18.86 44.01 24.28
N GLY A 315 18.06 44.24 23.23
CA GLY A 315 18.38 45.24 22.17
C GLY A 315 18.77 44.81 20.73
N ARG A 316 17.79 44.80 19.81
CA ARG A 316 17.82 45.27 18.37
C ARG A 316 18.43 44.36 17.24
N PRO A 317 18.12 44.61 15.94
CA PRO A 317 17.21 43.81 15.08
C PRO A 317 17.95 42.96 13.99
N PRO A 318 17.25 42.23 13.09
CA PRO A 318 17.75 40.98 12.50
C PRO A 318 18.62 41.18 11.27
N GLY A 319 19.76 40.50 11.22
CA GLY A 319 20.60 40.32 10.04
C GLY A 319 20.66 38.84 9.65
N SER A 320 20.39 38.56 8.39
CA SER A 320 20.47 37.23 7.78
C SER A 320 21.86 36.63 7.93
N THR A 321 21.96 35.38 8.41
CA THR A 321 23.15 34.56 8.20
C THR A 321 22.75 33.11 7.98
N THR A 322 22.87 32.71 6.72
CA THR A 322 23.23 31.36 6.27
C THR A 322 24.22 30.71 7.24
N GLU A 323 23.89 29.54 7.75
CA GLU A 323 24.85 28.69 8.47
C GLU A 323 25.92 28.19 7.49
N THR A 324 26.98 28.99 7.36
CA THR A 324 28.28 28.50 6.90
C THR A 324 28.77 27.45 7.89
N LYS A 325 28.74 26.18 7.47
CA LYS A 325 29.60 25.12 8.00
C LYS A 325 31.00 25.72 8.18
N LYS A 326 31.50 25.79 9.42
CA LYS A 326 32.92 26.07 9.68
C LYS A 326 33.72 24.94 9.03
N ALA A 327 34.23 25.19 7.83
CA ALA A 327 35.24 24.35 7.21
C ALA A 327 36.48 24.42 8.10
N VAL A 328 36.81 23.31 8.75
CA VAL A 328 38.14 23.12 9.33
C VAL A 328 39.11 23.20 8.16
N THR A 329 39.86 24.28 8.05
CA THR A 329 40.97 24.40 7.09
C THR A 329 42.04 23.40 7.50
N VAL A 330 42.02 22.21 6.90
CA VAL A 330 43.06 21.20 7.06
C VAL A 330 44.32 21.71 6.37
N THR A 331 45.37 21.98 7.15
CA THR A 331 46.70 22.27 6.59
C THR A 331 47.18 21.05 5.79
N PRO A 332 47.63 21.19 4.53
CA PRO A 332 48.03 20.04 3.71
C PRO A 332 49.29 19.36 4.26
N HIS A 333 49.35 18.02 4.19
CA HIS A 333 50.54 17.25 4.56
C HIS A 333 51.70 17.56 3.61
N GLY A 334 52.94 17.46 4.10
CA GLY A 334 54.12 17.64 3.26
C GLY A 334 54.36 19.09 2.82
N SER A 335 53.79 20.06 3.51
CA SER A 335 53.82 21.49 3.14
C SER A 335 55.23 22.07 2.94
N CYS A 336 56.23 21.54 3.64
CA CYS A 336 57.64 21.94 3.55
C CYS A 336 58.45 21.12 2.51
N LEU A 337 57.85 20.10 1.88
CA LEU A 337 58.53 19.19 0.95
C LEU A 337 58.39 19.64 -0.51
N THR A 338 59.41 19.29 -1.30
CA THR A 338 59.45 19.39 -2.76
C THR A 338 59.34 18.00 -3.41
N LEU A 339 59.11 17.92 -4.73
CA LEU A 339 59.18 16.64 -5.45
C LEU A 339 60.56 15.99 -5.34
N THR A 340 61.64 16.79 -5.28
CA THR A 340 62.98 16.28 -5.02
C THR A 340 63.10 15.66 -3.63
N ASP A 341 62.43 16.22 -2.62
CA ASP A 341 62.37 15.59 -1.29
C ASP A 341 61.60 14.26 -1.35
N HIS A 342 60.51 14.17 -2.11
CA HIS A 342 59.79 12.90 -2.33
C HIS A 342 60.71 11.83 -2.95
N ASP A 343 61.51 12.20 -3.95
CA ASP A 343 62.47 11.29 -4.59
C ASP A 343 63.59 10.88 -3.64
N ARG A 344 64.11 11.80 -2.80
CA ARG A 344 65.10 11.49 -1.75
C ARG A 344 64.54 10.54 -0.70
N ILE A 345 63.29 10.72 -0.26
CA ILE A 345 62.64 9.79 0.68
C ILE A 345 62.46 8.41 0.02
N ARG A 346 62.05 8.36 -1.25
CA ARG A 346 61.93 7.10 -2.00
C ARG A 346 63.29 6.39 -2.13
N GLN A 347 64.33 7.13 -2.48
CA GLN A 347 65.68 6.60 -2.62
C GLN A 347 66.23 6.12 -1.27
N PHE A 348 65.97 6.83 -0.18
CA PHE A 348 66.32 6.40 1.17
C PHE A 348 65.72 5.01 1.49
N VAL A 349 64.41 4.84 1.28
CA VAL A 349 63.73 3.57 1.56
C VAL A 349 64.26 2.44 0.67
N GLN A 350 64.55 2.73 -0.61
CA GLN A 350 65.19 1.79 -1.53
C GLN A 350 66.59 1.38 -1.05
N GLU A 351 67.44 2.34 -0.71
CA GLU A 351 68.81 2.10 -0.25
C GLU A 351 68.85 1.33 1.07
N PHE A 352 68.01 1.70 2.04
CA PHE A 352 67.84 0.92 3.28
C PHE A 352 67.49 -0.53 2.97
N THR A 353 66.55 -0.75 2.04
CA THR A 353 66.08 -2.10 1.73
C THR A 353 67.17 -2.92 1.01
N PHE A 354 67.85 -2.33 0.03
CA PHE A 354 68.84 -2.99 -0.82
C PHE A 354 70.18 -3.23 -0.14
N ARG A 355 70.67 -2.25 0.63
CA ARG A 355 71.99 -2.31 1.24
C ARG A 355 71.96 -2.77 2.70
N GLY A 356 70.85 -2.52 3.40
CA GLY A 356 70.67 -2.90 4.80
C GLY A 356 69.85 -4.18 4.95
N LEU A 357 68.54 -4.08 4.70
CA LEU A 357 67.56 -5.10 5.10
C LEU A 357 67.77 -6.45 4.39
N ILE A 358 67.82 -6.45 3.05
CA ILE A 358 67.89 -7.69 2.27
C ILE A 358 69.20 -8.46 2.51
N PRO A 359 70.39 -7.82 2.53
CA PRO A 359 71.63 -8.50 2.92
C PRO A 359 71.58 -9.08 4.34
N HIS A 360 70.92 -8.40 5.29
CA HIS A 360 70.72 -8.93 6.64
C HIS A 360 69.80 -10.16 6.64
N VAL A 361 68.70 -10.12 5.90
CA VAL A 361 67.77 -11.24 5.73
C VAL A 361 68.50 -12.43 5.08
N GLU A 362 69.24 -12.20 4.01
CA GLU A 362 70.01 -13.22 3.29
C GLU A 362 71.04 -13.88 4.22
N LYS A 363 71.81 -13.09 4.98
CA LYS A 363 72.73 -13.60 6.00
C LYS A 363 72.01 -14.44 7.05
N THR A 364 70.85 -13.99 7.52
CA THR A 364 70.05 -14.68 8.53
C THR A 364 69.52 -16.01 8.02
N ILE A 365 69.01 -16.06 6.78
CA ILE A 365 68.55 -17.30 6.14
C ILE A 365 69.71 -18.31 6.02
N ARG A 366 70.90 -17.88 5.57
CA ARG A 366 72.07 -18.76 5.50
C ARG A 366 72.48 -19.29 6.88
N GLN A 367 72.52 -18.42 7.90
CA GLN A 367 72.85 -18.82 9.27
C GLN A 367 71.86 -19.86 9.82
N LEU A 368 70.55 -19.65 9.63
CA LEU A 368 69.52 -20.60 10.03
C LEU A 368 69.69 -21.95 9.30
N ASN A 369 69.95 -21.91 7.99
CA ASN A 369 70.17 -23.11 7.19
C ASN A 369 71.41 -23.89 7.65
N ASP A 370 72.54 -23.22 7.89
CA ASP A 370 73.78 -23.84 8.35
C ASP A 370 73.63 -24.47 9.75
N GLN A 371 72.88 -23.81 10.65
CA GLN A 371 72.52 -24.36 11.96
C GLN A 371 71.66 -25.63 11.85
N LEU A 372 70.74 -25.67 10.88
CA LEU A 372 69.88 -26.84 10.66
C LEU A 372 70.64 -28.00 10.00
N ILE A 373 71.53 -27.73 9.04
CA ILE A 373 72.36 -28.75 8.37
C ILE A 373 73.38 -29.35 9.35
N SER A 374 74.08 -28.51 10.12
CA SER A 374 75.07 -28.97 11.11
C SER A 374 74.45 -29.88 12.16
N ARG A 375 73.20 -29.63 12.57
CA ARG A 375 72.46 -30.50 13.49
C ARG A 375 71.96 -31.80 12.86
N LYS A 376 71.61 -31.83 11.57
CA LYS A 376 71.20 -33.06 10.85
C LYS A 376 72.31 -34.12 10.82
N GLY A 377 73.58 -33.73 10.91
CA GLY A 377 74.71 -34.67 11.01
C GLY A 377 74.89 -35.34 12.37
N LEU A 378 74.27 -34.80 13.45
CA LEU A 378 74.44 -35.27 14.83
C LEU A 378 73.16 -35.80 15.48
N SER A 379 71.96 -35.50 14.96
CA SER A 379 70.70 -35.66 15.72
C SER A 379 69.83 -36.88 15.39
N ARG A 380 70.09 -37.65 14.33
CA ARG A 380 69.22 -38.81 14.00
C ARG A 380 69.44 -40.05 14.89
N SER A 381 70.49 -40.11 15.71
CA SER A 381 70.85 -41.35 16.43
C SER A 381 70.84 -41.30 17.96
N LEU A 382 70.72 -40.13 18.62
CA LEU A 382 71.00 -40.05 20.08
C LEU A 382 69.90 -39.44 20.97
N LEU A 383 68.86 -38.80 20.43
CA LEU A 383 67.87 -38.08 21.26
C LEU A 383 66.49 -38.77 21.41
N SER A 384 66.24 -39.87 20.71
CA SER A 384 65.06 -40.71 21.01
C SER A 384 65.28 -41.68 22.19
N ALA A 385 66.53 -41.85 22.65
CA ALA A 385 66.90 -42.90 23.60
C ALA A 385 67.03 -42.42 25.06
N THR A 386 67.16 -41.11 25.33
CA THR A 386 67.36 -40.61 26.70
C THR A 386 66.08 -40.27 27.46
N LYS A 387 64.92 -40.22 26.80
CA LYS A 387 63.61 -40.11 27.49
C LYS A 387 63.16 -41.42 28.17
N LYS A 388 63.92 -42.52 28.02
CA LYS A 388 63.60 -43.84 28.60
C LYS A 388 64.42 -44.23 29.85
N TRP A 389 65.38 -43.42 30.34
CA TRP A 389 66.23 -43.82 31.48
C TRP A 389 66.04 -43.00 32.78
N PHE A 390 65.33 -41.87 32.78
CA PHE A 390 65.25 -40.99 33.99
C PHE A 390 63.86 -40.73 34.57
N THR A 391 62.89 -41.62 34.35
CA THR A 391 61.62 -41.62 35.11
C THR A 391 61.13 -43.04 35.31
N GLY A 392 61.57 -43.65 36.41
CA GLY A 392 60.97 -44.87 36.95
C GLY A 392 59.65 -44.54 37.63
N GLY A 393 58.56 -45.08 37.08
CA GLY A 393 57.21 -44.97 37.66
C GLY A 393 56.23 -45.75 36.80
N LYS A 394 55.61 -46.77 37.38
CA LYS A 394 54.78 -47.83 36.78
C LYS A 394 53.74 -47.33 35.76
N VAL A 395 53.61 -48.09 34.67
CA VAL A 395 52.43 -48.10 33.78
C VAL A 395 51.18 -48.49 34.59
N PRO A 396 50.02 -47.87 34.29
CA PRO A 396 48.81 -48.65 34.13
C PRO A 396 48.24 -48.50 32.72
N GLU A 397 47.95 -49.64 32.11
CA GLU A 397 47.09 -49.76 30.94
C GLU A 397 45.65 -49.31 31.29
N LYS A 398 44.98 -48.75 30.27
CA LYS A 398 43.53 -48.46 30.17
C LYS A 398 42.97 -47.29 30.98
N SER A 399 42.98 -46.11 30.35
CA SER A 399 41.75 -45.32 30.16
C SER A 399 41.93 -44.41 28.93
N VAL A 400 41.06 -44.59 27.94
CA VAL A 400 40.88 -43.67 26.81
C VAL A 400 39.79 -42.70 27.25
N ASN A 401 40.16 -41.66 27.98
CA ASN A 401 39.38 -40.42 28.14
C ASN A 401 40.26 -39.43 28.93
N GLU A 402 40.31 -38.19 28.45
CA GLU A 402 41.13 -37.05 28.90
C GLU A 402 42.53 -36.93 28.27
N LEU A 403 42.57 -36.59 26.97
CA LEU A 403 43.75 -35.95 26.37
C LEU A 403 43.90 -34.52 26.94
N LYS A 404 44.87 -34.33 27.84
CA LYS A 404 45.33 -32.98 28.23
C LYS A 404 45.92 -32.28 26.99
N ASN A 405 45.20 -31.26 26.54
CA ASN A 405 45.51 -30.42 25.40
C ASN A 405 46.81 -29.63 25.64
N THR A 406 47.89 -29.93 24.91
CA THR A 406 49.20 -29.25 24.96
C THR A 406 49.21 -27.91 24.21
N SER A 407 48.08 -27.18 24.21
CA SER A 407 47.99 -25.83 23.63
C SER A 407 48.93 -24.81 24.31
N GLY A 408 49.49 -25.15 25.49
CA GLY A 408 50.51 -24.37 26.20
C GLY A 408 51.95 -24.86 26.05
N LEU A 409 52.24 -25.82 25.16
CA LEU A 409 53.62 -26.25 24.89
C LEU A 409 54.38 -25.13 24.17
N LEU A 410 55.26 -24.43 24.89
CA LEU A 410 56.19 -23.47 24.29
C LEU A 410 57.45 -24.21 23.83
N TYR A 411 57.73 -24.14 22.52
CA TYR A 411 59.03 -24.58 22.02
C TYR A 411 60.11 -23.61 22.52
N PRO A 412 61.26 -24.12 23.00
CA PRO A 412 62.39 -23.25 23.23
C PRO A 412 62.80 -22.60 21.91
N PRO A 413 63.22 -21.32 21.90
CA PRO A 413 63.59 -20.60 20.67
C PRO A 413 64.56 -21.38 19.78
N GLU A 414 65.47 -22.16 20.38
CA GLU A 414 66.50 -22.94 19.71
C GLU A 414 66.05 -24.32 19.18
N ALA A 415 64.79 -24.71 19.35
CA ALA A 415 64.29 -25.99 18.86
C ALA A 415 64.43 -26.12 17.33
N PRO A 416 64.95 -27.22 16.77
CA PRO A 416 65.12 -27.39 15.33
C PRO A 416 63.83 -27.13 14.53
N GLU A 417 62.69 -27.59 15.03
CA GLU A 417 61.37 -27.45 14.41
C GLU A 417 60.95 -25.98 14.34
N LEU A 418 61.19 -25.24 15.43
CA LEU A 418 60.91 -23.80 15.51
C LEU A 418 61.89 -22.97 14.67
N GLN A 419 63.16 -23.40 14.58
CA GLN A 419 64.16 -22.78 13.69
C GLN A 419 63.82 -22.99 12.21
N ILE A 420 63.28 -24.16 11.84
CA ILE A 420 62.70 -24.40 10.50
C ILE A 420 61.51 -23.47 10.25
N ARG A 421 60.60 -23.33 11.23
CA ARG A 421 59.46 -22.39 11.13
C ARG A 421 59.93 -20.95 10.95
N LYS A 422 60.93 -20.53 11.70
CA LYS A 422 61.54 -19.19 11.62
C LYS A 422 62.15 -18.93 10.24
N MET A 423 62.91 -19.88 9.70
CA MET A 423 63.45 -19.80 8.34
C MET A 423 62.35 -19.75 7.28
N ALA A 424 61.26 -20.49 7.46
CA ALA A 424 60.10 -20.47 6.57
C ALA A 424 59.41 -19.10 6.55
N ASP A 425 59.13 -18.52 7.73
CA ASP A 425 58.50 -17.20 7.86
C ASP A 425 59.37 -16.11 7.22
N LEU A 426 60.69 -16.15 7.43
CA LEU A 426 61.61 -15.20 6.79
C LEU A 426 61.63 -15.33 5.27
N CYS A 427 61.70 -16.57 4.75
CA CYS A 427 61.60 -16.84 3.30
C CYS A 427 60.27 -16.34 2.72
N PHE A 428 59.16 -16.50 3.45
CA PHE A 428 57.85 -16.04 3.03
C PHE A 428 57.80 -14.51 2.88
N LEU A 429 58.32 -13.77 3.87
CA LEU A 429 58.36 -12.31 3.88
C LEU A 429 59.18 -11.71 2.72
N VAL A 430 60.14 -12.47 2.18
CA VAL A 430 60.93 -12.09 0.98
C VAL A 430 60.48 -12.81 -0.28
N GLN A 431 59.24 -13.31 -0.32
CA GLN A 431 58.61 -13.93 -1.48
C GLN A 431 59.32 -15.18 -2.02
N HIS A 432 60.16 -15.85 -1.22
CA HIS A 432 60.78 -17.12 -1.58
C HIS A 432 59.86 -18.30 -1.24
N TYR A 433 58.69 -18.32 -1.89
CA TYR A 433 57.57 -19.22 -1.53
C TYR A 433 57.88 -20.71 -1.70
N ASP A 434 58.78 -21.09 -2.61
CA ASP A 434 59.18 -22.49 -2.81
C ASP A 434 59.95 -23.05 -1.61
N LEU A 435 60.93 -22.28 -1.13
CA LEU A 435 61.70 -22.64 0.06
C LEU A 435 60.83 -22.55 1.32
N ALA A 436 59.99 -21.52 1.42
CA ALA A 436 59.04 -21.36 2.52
C ALA A 436 58.08 -22.56 2.61
N TYR A 437 57.46 -22.98 1.50
CA TYR A 437 56.59 -24.16 1.44
C TYR A 437 57.30 -25.42 1.95
N SER A 438 58.51 -25.68 1.45
CA SER A 438 59.29 -26.88 1.81
C SER A 438 59.61 -26.91 3.31
N CYS A 439 59.93 -25.75 3.88
CA CYS A 439 60.18 -25.61 5.30
C CYS A 439 58.91 -25.78 6.13
N TYR A 440 57.80 -25.12 5.77
CA TYR A 440 56.52 -25.28 6.47
C TYR A 440 55.99 -26.71 6.41
N HIS A 441 56.11 -27.37 5.25
CA HIS A 441 55.68 -28.75 5.08
C HIS A 441 56.46 -29.70 6.00
N THR A 442 57.76 -29.43 6.18
CA THR A 442 58.60 -30.19 7.12
C THR A 442 58.20 -29.89 8.58
N ALA A 443 58.16 -28.61 8.97
CA ALA A 443 57.86 -28.19 10.34
C ALA A 443 56.48 -28.68 10.80
N LYS A 444 55.46 -28.62 9.93
CA LYS A 444 54.12 -29.15 10.20
C LYS A 444 54.17 -30.61 10.66
N LYS A 445 54.94 -31.46 9.97
CA LYS A 445 55.02 -32.89 10.27
C LYS A 445 55.55 -33.10 11.68
N ASP A 446 56.58 -32.36 12.05
CA ASP A 446 57.22 -32.47 13.35
C ASP A 446 56.30 -31.94 14.46
N PHE A 447 55.65 -30.78 14.27
CA PHE A 447 54.66 -30.25 15.22
C PHE A 447 53.45 -31.16 15.43
N LEU A 448 52.98 -31.85 14.39
CA LEU A 448 51.89 -32.83 14.52
C LEU A 448 52.32 -34.07 15.31
N ASN A 449 53.55 -34.55 15.10
CA ASN A 449 54.09 -35.67 15.87
C ASN A 449 54.19 -35.33 17.37
N ASP A 450 54.55 -34.08 17.68
CA ASP A 450 54.67 -33.57 19.04
C ASP A 450 53.34 -33.12 19.68
N GLN A 451 52.22 -33.21 18.94
CA GLN A 451 50.90 -32.70 19.36
C GLN A 451 50.92 -31.20 19.73
N ALA A 452 51.79 -30.42 19.08
CA ALA A 452 51.88 -28.97 19.23
C ALA A 452 50.88 -28.26 18.30
N MET A 453 49.59 -28.40 18.60
CA MET A 453 48.50 -28.10 17.67
C MET A 453 48.48 -26.65 17.16
N LEU A 454 48.84 -25.67 17.99
CA LEU A 454 48.95 -24.25 17.59
C LEU A 454 50.02 -24.05 16.49
N TYR A 455 51.21 -24.64 16.68
CA TYR A 455 52.33 -24.57 15.75
C TYR A 455 52.03 -25.36 14.46
N ALA A 456 51.42 -26.53 14.61
CA ALA A 456 51.00 -27.36 13.49
C ALA A 456 49.97 -26.65 12.60
N ALA A 457 48.98 -25.97 13.20
CA ALA A 457 47.97 -25.19 12.48
C ALA A 457 48.58 -23.99 11.74
N GLY A 458 49.49 -23.24 12.38
CA GLY A 458 50.20 -22.13 11.71
C GLY A 458 51.11 -22.62 10.57
N ALA A 459 51.75 -23.78 10.72
CA ALA A 459 52.54 -24.40 9.65
C ALA A 459 51.67 -24.91 8.49
N LEU A 460 50.50 -25.48 8.78
CA LEU A 460 49.49 -25.88 7.80
C LEU A 460 48.99 -24.69 6.98
N GLU A 461 48.60 -23.61 7.66
CA GLU A 461 48.11 -22.36 7.06
C GLU A 461 49.13 -21.82 6.05
N MET A 462 50.36 -21.57 6.51
CA MET A 462 51.37 -20.94 5.68
C MET A 462 51.93 -21.88 4.61
N ALA A 463 51.93 -23.20 4.82
CA ALA A 463 52.20 -24.15 3.74
C ALA A 463 51.15 -24.03 2.62
N ALA A 464 49.87 -23.90 2.97
CA ALA A 464 48.81 -23.77 1.97
C ALA A 464 48.88 -22.45 1.19
N VAL A 465 49.14 -21.34 1.89
CA VAL A 465 49.31 -20.02 1.27
C VAL A 465 50.57 -19.99 0.39
N SER A 466 51.71 -20.52 0.89
CA SER A 466 52.96 -20.59 0.12
C SER A 466 52.80 -21.39 -1.16
N ALA A 467 52.10 -22.54 -1.11
CA ALA A 467 51.85 -23.37 -2.29
C ALA A 467 51.05 -22.64 -3.37
N PHE A 468 50.09 -21.79 -2.97
CA PHE A 468 49.30 -20.98 -3.91
C PHE A 468 50.12 -19.86 -4.57
N LEU A 469 51.03 -19.22 -3.82
CA LEU A 469 51.84 -18.10 -4.28
C LEU A 469 53.06 -18.50 -5.14
N GLN A 470 53.30 -19.81 -5.35
CA GLN A 470 54.45 -20.28 -6.14
C GLN A 470 54.37 -19.78 -7.60
N PRO A 471 55.47 -19.26 -8.18
CA PRO A 471 55.49 -18.82 -9.57
C PRO A 471 55.12 -19.95 -10.54
N GLY A 472 54.17 -19.70 -11.44
CA GLY A 472 53.76 -20.69 -12.45
C GLY A 472 52.84 -21.81 -11.95
N ALA A 473 52.31 -21.70 -10.72
CA ALA A 473 51.37 -22.64 -10.09
C ALA A 473 51.75 -24.13 -10.22
N PRO A 474 52.98 -24.55 -9.89
CA PRO A 474 53.41 -25.95 -10.00
C PRO A 474 52.62 -26.88 -9.07
N ARG A 475 51.96 -26.36 -8.01
CA ARG A 475 51.17 -27.12 -7.04
C ARG A 475 49.75 -26.56 -6.91
N PRO A 476 48.70 -27.41 -6.88
CA PRO A 476 47.36 -26.95 -6.56
C PRO A 476 47.27 -26.51 -5.09
N TYR A 477 46.45 -25.49 -4.82
CA TYR A 477 46.17 -25.01 -3.47
C TYR A 477 45.65 -26.17 -2.58
N PRO A 478 46.34 -26.54 -1.49
CA PRO A 478 45.95 -27.66 -0.66
C PRO A 478 44.87 -27.24 0.35
N ALA A 479 43.62 -27.08 -0.12
CA ALA A 479 42.50 -26.61 0.69
C ALA A 479 42.30 -27.39 2.01
N HIS A 480 42.53 -28.71 2.00
CA HIS A 480 42.46 -29.55 3.20
C HIS A 480 43.46 -29.15 4.31
N TYR A 481 44.62 -28.57 3.96
CA TYR A 481 45.55 -28.04 4.96
C TYR A 481 44.94 -26.85 5.68
N MET A 482 44.35 -25.94 4.92
CA MET A 482 43.70 -24.76 5.47
C MET A 482 42.46 -25.13 6.29
N GLU A 483 41.62 -26.06 5.83
CA GLU A 483 40.46 -26.52 6.60
C GLU A 483 40.88 -27.15 7.94
N THR A 484 41.94 -27.96 7.94
CA THR A 484 42.51 -28.52 9.17
C THR A 484 43.05 -27.42 10.10
N ALA A 485 43.72 -26.40 9.55
CA ALA A 485 44.21 -25.26 10.33
C ALA A 485 43.06 -24.47 10.97
N ILE A 486 42.00 -24.15 10.21
CA ILE A 486 40.81 -23.45 10.69
C ILE A 486 40.16 -24.24 11.83
N GLN A 487 39.93 -25.55 11.65
CA GLN A 487 39.32 -26.39 12.67
C GLN A 487 40.19 -26.45 13.93
N THR A 488 41.50 -26.58 13.76
CA THR A 488 42.46 -26.66 14.87
C THR A 488 42.52 -25.35 15.66
N PHE A 489 42.59 -24.19 14.97
CA PHE A 489 42.61 -22.90 15.64
C PHE A 489 41.29 -22.63 16.39
N ARG A 490 40.15 -22.97 15.78
CA ARG A 490 38.83 -22.77 16.38
C ARG A 490 38.58 -23.69 17.58
N ASP A 491 38.65 -25.01 17.37
CA ASP A 491 38.11 -25.98 18.33
C ASP A 491 39.15 -26.39 19.37
N ILE A 492 40.41 -26.55 18.94
CA ILE A 492 41.47 -27.09 19.80
C ILE A 492 42.19 -25.93 20.50
N CYS A 493 42.64 -24.92 19.74
CA CYS A 493 43.41 -23.80 20.28
C CYS A 493 42.53 -22.69 20.86
N LYS A 494 41.23 -22.67 20.53
CA LYS A 494 40.28 -21.61 20.90
C LYS A 494 40.75 -20.19 20.52
N ASN A 495 41.52 -20.08 19.45
CA ASN A 495 42.03 -18.82 18.92
C ASN A 495 41.25 -18.40 17.68
N MET A 496 40.15 -17.68 17.92
CA MET A 496 39.25 -17.24 16.87
C MET A 496 39.87 -16.21 15.91
N VAL A 497 40.86 -15.44 16.35
CA VAL A 497 41.55 -14.46 15.49
C VAL A 497 42.37 -15.17 14.42
N LEU A 498 43.12 -16.22 14.78
CA LEU A 498 43.86 -17.03 13.79
C LEU A 498 42.92 -17.83 12.88
N ALA A 499 41.82 -18.37 13.41
CA ALA A 499 40.81 -19.03 12.59
C ALA A 499 40.19 -18.06 11.55
N GLU A 500 39.93 -16.81 11.95
CA GLU A 500 39.44 -15.75 11.07
C GLU A 500 40.45 -15.38 9.99
N ARG A 501 41.72 -15.20 10.35
CA ARG A 501 42.80 -15.00 9.38
C ARG A 501 42.78 -16.09 8.30
N CYS A 502 42.80 -17.36 8.72
CA CYS A 502 42.75 -18.50 7.80
C CYS A 502 41.54 -18.45 6.86
N VAL A 503 40.34 -18.17 7.40
CA VAL A 503 39.11 -18.08 6.60
C VAL A 503 39.18 -16.93 5.60
N LEU A 504 39.66 -15.74 6.01
CA LEU A 504 39.79 -14.58 5.12
C LEU A 504 40.76 -14.85 3.96
N LEU A 505 41.91 -15.47 4.24
CA LEU A 505 42.89 -15.84 3.21
C LEU A 505 42.34 -16.92 2.27
N SER A 506 41.77 -17.99 2.83
CA SER A 506 41.23 -19.12 2.05
C SER A 506 40.05 -18.72 1.18
N ALA A 507 39.16 -17.88 1.70
CA ALA A 507 37.97 -17.42 0.99
C ALA A 507 38.35 -16.67 -0.30
N GLU A 508 39.39 -15.84 -0.28
CA GLU A 508 39.89 -15.14 -1.48
C GLU A 508 40.55 -16.10 -2.47
N ILE A 509 41.38 -17.04 -1.99
CA ILE A 509 42.02 -18.05 -2.83
C ILE A 509 40.96 -18.88 -3.56
N LEU A 510 39.95 -19.39 -2.84
CA LEU A 510 38.88 -20.20 -3.43
C LEU A 510 38.02 -19.39 -4.40
N LYS A 511 37.69 -18.12 -4.09
CA LYS A 511 36.99 -17.23 -5.02
C LYS A 511 37.76 -17.03 -6.31
N SER A 512 39.09 -16.82 -6.25
CA SER A 512 39.93 -16.67 -7.45
C SER A 512 39.94 -17.90 -8.36
N GLN A 513 39.69 -19.08 -7.78
CA GLN A 513 39.57 -20.35 -8.49
C GLN A 513 38.13 -20.65 -8.96
N GLY A 514 37.17 -19.73 -8.76
CA GLY A 514 35.76 -19.93 -9.08
C GLY A 514 35.01 -20.86 -8.11
N LYS A 515 35.63 -21.25 -6.99
CA LYS A 515 35.08 -22.18 -5.99
C LYS A 515 34.23 -21.46 -4.94
N TYR A 516 33.20 -20.74 -5.40
CA TYR A 516 32.34 -19.93 -4.54
C TYR A 516 31.58 -20.73 -3.48
N SER A 517 31.20 -21.98 -3.76
CA SER A 517 30.48 -22.82 -2.79
C SER A 517 31.34 -23.22 -1.60
N GLU A 518 32.60 -23.57 -1.85
CA GLU A 518 33.57 -23.90 -0.80
C GLU A 518 33.86 -22.65 0.04
N SER A 519 34.05 -21.49 -0.61
CA SER A 519 34.29 -20.20 0.05
C SER A 519 33.11 -19.78 0.95
N ALA A 520 31.87 -19.85 0.45
CA ALA A 520 30.67 -19.57 1.25
C ALA A 520 30.57 -20.48 2.49
N ALA A 521 30.85 -21.77 2.34
CA ALA A 521 30.81 -22.72 3.45
C ALA A 521 31.83 -22.39 4.54
N LEU A 522 33.05 -21.96 4.18
CA LEU A 522 34.06 -21.52 5.15
C LEU A 522 33.63 -20.26 5.91
N LEU A 523 33.12 -19.25 5.19
CA LEU A 523 32.64 -17.99 5.77
C LEU A 523 31.51 -18.22 6.78
N ILE A 524 30.49 -19.01 6.40
CA ILE A 524 29.34 -19.33 7.26
C ILE A 524 29.79 -20.10 8.51
N ARG A 525 30.73 -21.04 8.36
CA ARG A 525 31.19 -21.90 9.46
C ARG A 525 31.81 -21.10 10.61
N LEU A 526 32.40 -19.93 10.34
CA LEU A 526 33.02 -19.07 11.33
C LEU A 526 32.05 -18.07 11.99
N THR A 527 30.79 -18.04 11.57
CA THR A 527 29.78 -17.19 12.20
C THR A 527 29.45 -17.71 13.60
N SER A 528 29.38 -16.82 14.58
CA SER A 528 29.01 -17.10 15.97
C SER A 528 28.38 -15.87 16.64
N GLU A 529 27.82 -16.05 17.83
CA GLU A 529 27.22 -14.95 18.61
C GLU A 529 28.27 -14.13 19.38
N ASP A 530 29.51 -14.61 19.47
CA ASP A 530 30.60 -13.94 20.20
C ASP A 530 31.07 -12.64 19.53
N SER A 531 30.77 -12.47 18.23
CA SER A 531 31.10 -11.27 17.46
C SER A 531 30.08 -11.06 16.36
N ASP A 532 29.06 -10.24 16.65
CA ASP A 532 28.02 -9.90 15.68
C ASP A 532 28.59 -9.19 14.45
N LEU A 533 29.59 -8.31 14.60
CA LEU A 533 30.20 -7.59 13.48
C LEU A 533 30.88 -8.54 12.49
N ARG A 534 31.72 -9.46 13.00
CA ARG A 534 32.38 -10.47 12.16
C ARG A 534 31.34 -11.33 11.47
N SER A 535 30.38 -11.87 12.22
CA SER A 535 29.34 -12.72 11.66
C SER A 535 28.54 -12.01 10.56
N ALA A 536 28.21 -10.73 10.74
CA ALA A 536 27.51 -9.94 9.72
C ALA A 536 28.32 -9.82 8.43
N LEU A 537 29.59 -9.44 8.53
CA LEU A 537 30.51 -9.30 7.41
C LEU A 537 30.69 -10.62 6.64
N LEU A 538 30.92 -11.72 7.36
CA LEU A 538 31.14 -13.04 6.73
C LEU A 538 29.86 -13.59 6.08
N LEU A 539 28.69 -13.37 6.68
CA LEU A 539 27.40 -13.76 6.10
C LEU A 539 27.11 -12.98 4.82
N GLU A 540 27.38 -11.68 4.80
CA GLU A 540 27.25 -10.87 3.60
C GLU A 540 28.19 -11.36 2.49
N GLN A 541 29.46 -11.64 2.81
CA GLN A 541 30.40 -12.18 1.83
C GLN A 541 29.97 -13.58 1.34
N ALA A 542 29.39 -14.41 2.20
CA ALA A 542 28.83 -15.69 1.81
C ALA A 542 27.62 -15.52 0.87
N ALA A 543 26.76 -14.52 1.12
CA ALA A 543 25.67 -14.15 0.22
C ALA A 543 26.22 -13.81 -1.17
N HIS A 544 27.24 -12.96 -1.23
CA HIS A 544 27.91 -12.61 -2.50
C HIS A 544 28.55 -13.83 -3.18
N CYS A 545 29.05 -14.83 -2.45
CA CYS A 545 29.48 -16.09 -3.06
C CYS A 545 28.31 -16.82 -3.75
N PHE A 546 27.12 -16.88 -3.14
CA PHE A 546 25.96 -17.56 -3.74
C PHE A 546 25.47 -16.93 -5.04
N ILE A 547 25.53 -15.60 -5.16
CA ILE A 547 25.10 -14.93 -6.40
C ILE A 547 26.15 -15.03 -7.52
N ASN A 548 27.43 -15.16 -7.19
CA ASN A 548 28.52 -15.29 -8.17
C ASN A 548 28.82 -16.74 -8.59
N MET A 549 28.06 -17.73 -8.07
CA MET A 549 28.16 -19.11 -8.55
C MET A 549 27.80 -19.20 -10.04
N LYS A 550 28.38 -20.19 -10.75
CA LYS A 550 28.06 -20.47 -12.16
C LYS A 550 26.54 -20.59 -12.40
N SER A 551 25.82 -21.14 -11.41
CA SER A 551 24.36 -21.08 -11.32
C SER A 551 24.00 -20.23 -10.09
N PRO A 552 23.62 -18.95 -10.27
CA PRO A 552 23.33 -18.05 -9.16
C PRO A 552 22.22 -18.58 -8.24
N MET A 553 22.52 -18.68 -6.94
CA MET A 553 21.55 -19.13 -5.93
C MET A 553 20.87 -17.94 -5.25
N VAL A 554 20.00 -17.24 -5.99
CA VAL A 554 19.37 -15.96 -5.58
C VAL A 554 18.69 -16.01 -4.21
N ARG A 555 17.96 -17.09 -3.90
CA ARG A 555 17.30 -17.24 -2.59
C ARG A 555 18.28 -17.45 -1.44
N LYS A 556 19.40 -18.15 -1.68
CA LYS A 556 20.46 -18.27 -0.66
C LYS A 556 21.16 -16.93 -0.44
N PHE A 557 21.36 -16.14 -1.50
CA PHE A 557 21.84 -14.76 -1.38
C PHE A 557 20.91 -13.96 -0.45
N ALA A 558 19.61 -13.87 -0.75
CA ALA A 558 18.68 -13.09 0.06
C ALA A 558 18.60 -13.56 1.51
N PHE A 559 18.57 -14.88 1.75
CA PHE A 559 18.56 -15.45 3.09
C PHE A 559 19.79 -15.02 3.91
N HIS A 560 20.99 -15.11 3.34
CA HIS A 560 22.21 -14.72 4.04
C HIS A 560 22.34 -13.20 4.18
N MET A 561 21.78 -12.41 3.25
CA MET A 561 21.67 -10.95 3.43
C MET A 561 20.76 -10.59 4.61
N ILE A 562 19.64 -11.29 4.81
CA ILE A 562 18.77 -11.08 5.99
C ILE A 562 19.54 -11.40 7.28
N LEU A 563 20.25 -12.53 7.33
CA LEU A 563 21.05 -12.91 8.50
C LEU A 563 22.18 -11.90 8.76
N ALA A 564 22.85 -11.42 7.71
CA ALA A 564 23.86 -10.37 7.81
C ALA A 564 23.25 -9.08 8.36
N GLY A 565 22.08 -8.68 7.86
CA GLY A 565 21.35 -7.50 8.33
C GLY A 565 20.99 -7.57 9.80
N HIS A 566 20.51 -8.72 10.27
CA HIS A 566 20.24 -8.97 11.69
C HIS A 566 21.50 -8.81 12.56
N ARG A 567 22.61 -9.43 12.15
CA ARG A 567 23.90 -9.34 12.85
C ARG A 567 24.49 -7.91 12.81
N PHE A 568 24.38 -7.19 11.68
CA PHE A 568 24.76 -5.78 11.62
C PHE A 568 23.95 -4.92 12.58
N SER A 569 22.63 -5.17 12.71
CA SER A 569 21.79 -4.45 13.66
C SER A 569 22.25 -4.68 15.10
N LYS A 570 22.56 -5.93 15.49
CA LYS A 570 23.11 -6.25 16.81
C LYS A 570 24.50 -5.61 17.04
N ALA A 571 25.32 -5.50 16.00
CA ALA A 571 26.62 -4.83 16.04
C ALA A 571 26.56 -3.29 16.05
N GLY A 572 25.35 -2.69 16.09
CA GLY A 572 25.15 -1.23 16.03
C GLY A 572 25.27 -0.61 14.63
N GLN A 573 25.51 -1.42 13.60
CA GLN A 573 25.74 -1.00 12.22
C GLN A 573 24.43 -0.83 11.44
N LYS A 574 23.57 0.07 11.92
CA LYS A 574 22.17 0.24 11.44
C LYS A 574 22.04 0.53 9.94
N LYS A 575 22.95 1.33 9.37
CA LYS A 575 22.97 1.64 7.93
C LYS A 575 23.23 0.39 7.07
N HIS A 576 24.21 -0.42 7.47
CA HIS A 576 24.51 -1.70 6.81
C HIS A 576 23.38 -2.71 7.01
N ALA A 577 22.76 -2.73 8.19
CA ALA A 577 21.57 -3.55 8.43
C ALA A 577 20.44 -3.22 7.45
N LEU A 578 20.05 -1.95 7.35
CA LEU A 578 19.02 -1.48 6.42
C LEU A 578 19.37 -1.86 4.96
N ARG A 579 20.61 -1.61 4.54
CA ARG A 579 21.10 -1.96 3.20
C ARG A 579 20.93 -3.45 2.91
N CYS A 580 21.29 -4.33 3.85
CA CYS A 580 21.16 -5.76 3.68
C CYS A 580 19.69 -6.21 3.52
N TYR A 581 18.76 -5.66 4.30
CA TYR A 581 17.33 -5.94 4.15
C TYR A 581 16.77 -5.40 2.82
N CYS A 582 17.18 -4.21 2.38
CA CYS A 582 16.81 -3.67 1.07
C CYS A 582 17.30 -4.55 -0.09
N GLN A 583 18.52 -5.10 0.01
CA GLN A 583 19.07 -6.05 -0.96
C GLN A 583 18.26 -7.35 -0.98
N ALA A 584 17.87 -7.88 0.18
CA ALA A 584 17.03 -9.07 0.25
C ALA A 584 15.61 -8.84 -0.31
N MET A 585 15.03 -7.65 -0.11
CA MET A 585 13.68 -7.30 -0.60
C MET A 585 13.55 -7.46 -2.12
N GLN A 586 14.60 -7.18 -2.88
CA GLN A 586 14.60 -7.33 -4.35
C GLN A 586 14.30 -8.76 -4.82
N VAL A 587 14.56 -9.76 -3.98
CA VAL A 587 14.30 -11.17 -4.29
C VAL A 587 12.85 -11.58 -3.97
N TYR A 588 12.26 -11.02 -2.92
CA TYR A 588 10.94 -11.46 -2.45
C TYR A 588 9.79 -10.60 -3.00
N LYS A 589 10.04 -9.32 -3.29
CA LYS A 589 9.01 -8.34 -3.69
C LYS A 589 8.17 -8.82 -4.87
N GLY A 590 6.86 -8.97 -4.65
CA GLY A 590 5.90 -9.32 -5.71
C GLY A 590 6.04 -10.74 -6.26
N LYS A 591 6.73 -11.64 -5.54
CA LYS A 591 6.95 -13.05 -5.95
C LYS A 591 6.13 -14.05 -5.13
N GLY A 592 5.18 -13.59 -4.32
CA GLY A 592 4.24 -14.43 -3.56
C GLY A 592 4.77 -14.95 -2.21
N TRP A 593 5.85 -14.37 -1.68
CA TRP A 593 6.44 -14.75 -0.39
C TRP A 593 6.00 -13.81 0.73
N SER A 594 4.68 -13.65 0.90
CA SER A 594 4.11 -12.59 1.76
C SER A 594 4.68 -12.55 3.18
N LEU A 595 4.89 -13.69 3.84
CA LEU A 595 5.48 -13.71 5.19
C LEU A 595 6.92 -13.16 5.24
N ALA A 596 7.72 -13.42 4.20
CA ALA A 596 9.07 -12.88 4.09
C ALA A 596 9.03 -11.39 3.75
N GLU A 597 8.16 -10.98 2.81
CA GLU A 597 7.94 -9.57 2.46
C GLU A 597 7.50 -8.76 3.69
N ASP A 598 6.58 -9.28 4.49
CA ASP A 598 6.12 -8.65 5.73
C ASP A 598 7.26 -8.47 6.73
N HIS A 599 8.04 -9.53 6.99
CA HIS A 599 9.17 -9.47 7.90
C HIS A 599 10.24 -8.46 7.46
N ILE A 600 10.60 -8.47 6.17
CA ILE A 600 11.64 -7.59 5.64
C ILE A 600 11.13 -6.14 5.63
N ASN A 601 9.91 -5.85 5.17
CA ASN A 601 9.34 -4.50 5.20
C ASN A 601 9.20 -3.98 6.64
N PHE A 602 8.77 -4.83 7.59
CA PHE A 602 8.66 -4.44 8.99
C PHE A 602 10.03 -4.04 9.55
N THR A 603 11.06 -4.82 9.23
CA THR A 603 12.42 -4.55 9.67
C THR A 603 13.00 -3.31 9.00
N ILE A 604 12.81 -3.13 7.69
CA ILE A 604 13.17 -1.90 6.95
C ILE A 604 12.51 -0.69 7.61
N GLY A 605 11.21 -0.78 7.93
CA GLY A 605 10.45 0.27 8.60
C GLY A 605 11.11 0.69 9.92
N ARG A 606 11.35 -0.27 10.83
CA ARG A 606 11.96 0.00 12.14
C ARG A 606 13.39 0.55 12.04
N GLN A 607 14.21 0.00 11.14
CA GLN A 607 15.58 0.48 10.93
C GLN A 607 15.59 1.90 10.37
N SER A 608 14.68 2.19 9.43
CA SER A 608 14.52 3.52 8.82
C SER A 608 14.10 4.57 9.85
N VAL A 609 13.17 4.25 10.76
CA VAL A 609 12.81 5.11 11.91
C VAL A 609 14.03 5.44 12.76
N THR A 610 14.83 4.42 13.08
CA THR A 610 16.02 4.58 13.92
C THR A 610 17.09 5.46 13.24
N LEU A 611 17.15 5.44 11.90
CA LEU A 611 18.03 6.27 11.09
C LEU A 611 17.43 7.65 10.73
N ARG A 612 16.26 8.00 11.29
CA ARG A 612 15.49 9.24 10.99
C ARG A 612 15.09 9.38 9.51
N GLN A 613 14.95 8.27 8.79
CA GLN A 613 14.46 8.22 7.41
C GLN A 613 12.96 7.89 7.43
N LEU A 614 12.14 8.86 7.85
CA LEU A 614 10.72 8.60 8.11
C LEU A 614 9.93 8.26 6.84
N ASP A 615 10.24 8.86 5.69
CA ASP A 615 9.55 8.55 4.42
C ASP A 615 9.76 7.08 4.00
N ASN A 616 11.01 6.59 4.11
CA ASN A 616 11.33 5.19 3.86
C ASN A 616 10.57 4.26 4.82
N ALA A 617 10.42 4.67 6.09
CA ALA A 617 9.66 3.90 7.07
C ALA A 617 8.16 3.85 6.74
N VAL A 618 7.55 4.99 6.40
CA VAL A 618 6.14 5.07 5.99
C VAL A 618 5.91 4.19 4.77
N SER A 619 6.77 4.27 3.75
CA SER A 619 6.65 3.45 2.54
C SER A 619 6.74 1.95 2.85
N ALA A 620 7.67 1.53 3.72
CA ALA A 620 7.83 0.13 4.08
C ALA A 620 6.61 -0.41 4.83
N PHE A 621 6.11 0.31 5.85
CA PHE A 621 4.91 -0.10 6.59
C PHE A 621 3.65 -0.05 5.71
N ARG A 622 3.52 0.94 4.83
CA ARG A 622 2.42 1.02 3.85
C ARG A 622 2.35 -0.24 2.98
N HIS A 623 3.48 -0.74 2.50
CA HIS A 623 3.51 -1.98 1.70
C HIS A 623 2.97 -3.19 2.44
N ILE A 624 3.20 -3.30 3.75
CA ILE A 624 2.67 -4.40 4.57
C ILE A 624 1.14 -4.32 4.68
N LEU A 625 0.60 -3.11 4.79
CA LEU A 625 -0.84 -2.88 4.95
C LEU A 625 -1.62 -3.05 3.64
N ILE A 626 -0.99 -2.80 2.48
CA ILE A 626 -1.62 -2.91 1.16
C ILE A 626 -1.57 -4.34 0.59
N ASN A 627 -0.56 -5.11 0.98
CA ASN A 627 -0.42 -6.48 0.51
C ASN A 627 -1.28 -7.45 1.35
N ASP A 628 -1.69 -8.56 0.75
CA ASP A 628 -2.45 -9.61 1.43
C ASP A 628 -1.57 -10.37 2.44
N SER A 629 -1.40 -9.78 3.61
CA SER A 629 -0.56 -10.31 4.70
C SER A 629 -1.20 -11.57 5.28
N LYS A 630 -0.42 -12.66 5.32
CA LYS A 630 -0.84 -13.93 5.92
C LYS A 630 -0.57 -14.01 7.42
N GLN A 631 -0.06 -12.93 8.02
CA GLN A 631 0.29 -12.90 9.44
C GLN A 631 -0.94 -13.03 10.36
N PRO A 632 -0.73 -13.40 11.65
CA PRO A 632 -1.78 -13.37 12.66
C PRO A 632 -2.31 -11.96 12.93
N ALA A 633 -3.53 -11.86 13.49
CA ALA A 633 -4.15 -10.58 13.82
C ALA A 633 -3.30 -9.72 14.77
N SER A 634 -2.63 -10.33 15.76
CA SER A 634 -1.72 -9.63 16.67
C SER A 634 -0.60 -8.89 15.92
N GLN A 635 0.04 -9.57 14.97
CA GLN A 635 1.13 -9.03 14.18
C GLN A 635 0.65 -7.95 13.20
N GLN A 636 -0.50 -8.15 12.55
CA GLN A 636 -1.11 -7.12 11.69
C GLN A 636 -1.51 -5.87 12.49
N GLY A 637 -2.00 -6.03 13.72
CA GLY A 637 -2.24 -4.93 14.65
C GLY A 637 -0.98 -4.14 14.99
N THR A 638 0.16 -4.82 15.17
CA THR A 638 1.46 -4.16 15.33
C THR A 638 1.87 -3.38 14.08
N PHE A 639 1.69 -3.92 12.88
CA PHE A 639 1.99 -3.22 11.63
C PHE A 639 1.19 -1.91 11.50
N LEU A 640 -0.12 -1.96 11.78
CA LEU A 640 -0.97 -0.76 11.76
C LEU A 640 -0.51 0.27 12.79
N ARG A 641 -0.19 -0.16 14.01
CA ARG A 641 0.27 0.74 15.09
C ARG A 641 1.58 1.44 14.74
N GLU A 642 2.57 0.71 14.23
CA GLU A 642 3.85 1.27 13.79
C GLU A 642 3.66 2.26 12.63
N TYR A 643 2.81 1.92 11.65
CA TYR A 643 2.46 2.83 10.56
C TYR A 643 1.89 4.15 11.09
N LEU A 644 0.90 4.08 11.99
CA LEU A 644 0.28 5.28 12.58
C LEU A 644 1.28 6.10 13.40
N TYR A 645 2.17 5.45 14.14
CA TYR A 645 3.22 6.11 14.93
C TYR A 645 4.20 6.89 14.07
N VAL A 646 4.79 6.22 13.08
CA VAL A 646 5.76 6.87 12.18
C VAL A 646 5.09 8.02 11.43
N TYR A 647 3.88 7.79 10.95
CA TYR A 647 3.17 8.79 10.18
C TYR A 647 2.81 10.03 11.01
N LYS A 648 2.39 9.84 12.26
CA LYS A 648 2.15 10.96 13.20
C LYS A 648 3.43 11.80 13.40
N ASN A 649 4.59 11.16 13.49
CA ASN A 649 5.88 11.87 13.60
C ASN A 649 6.24 12.64 12.31
N VAL A 650 5.91 12.11 11.12
CA VAL A 650 6.10 12.84 9.85
C VAL A 650 5.23 14.09 9.81
N CYS A 651 3.95 14.00 10.17
CA CYS A 651 3.04 15.16 10.19
C CYS A 651 3.50 16.26 11.15
N GLN A 652 4.11 15.89 12.28
CA GLN A 652 4.64 16.86 13.24
C GLN A 652 5.84 17.65 12.69
N GLN A 653 6.57 17.11 11.71
CA GLN A 653 7.70 17.80 11.07
C GLN A 653 7.24 18.77 9.96
N SER A 654 6.07 18.55 9.36
CA SER A 654 5.55 19.33 8.24
C SER A 654 4.03 19.58 8.36
N PRO A 655 3.59 20.44 9.30
CA PRO A 655 2.17 20.66 9.56
C PRO A 655 1.40 21.30 8.38
N ASP A 656 2.10 22.01 7.49
CA ASP A 656 1.51 22.68 6.31
C ASP A 656 1.43 21.77 5.07
N SER A 657 1.82 20.50 5.17
CA SER A 657 1.73 19.53 4.08
C SER A 657 0.27 19.15 3.79
N PRO A 658 -0.10 18.87 2.52
CA PRO A 658 -1.43 18.33 2.19
C PRO A 658 -1.69 17.02 2.94
N LEU A 659 -2.98 16.73 3.18
CA LEU A 659 -3.41 15.51 3.84
C LEU A 659 -2.88 14.27 3.07
N PRO A 660 -2.34 13.27 3.78
CA PRO A 660 -1.80 12.07 3.15
C PRO A 660 -2.89 11.22 2.53
N GLN A 661 -2.50 10.44 1.53
CA GLN A 661 -3.33 9.34 1.07
C GLN A 661 -3.17 8.15 2.02
N LEU A 662 -4.19 7.78 2.79
CA LEU A 662 -4.12 6.62 3.68
C LEU A 662 -4.26 5.30 2.89
N PRO A 663 -3.61 4.20 3.31
CA PRO A 663 -3.71 2.92 2.63
C PRO A 663 -4.97 2.12 3.00
N LEU A 664 -5.62 2.47 4.12
CA LEU A 664 -6.71 1.71 4.71
C LEU A 664 -7.83 2.63 5.20
N PRO A 665 -9.10 2.17 5.16
CA PRO A 665 -9.57 0.94 4.49
C PRO A 665 -9.41 1.02 2.97
N TYR A 666 -9.70 -0.06 2.24
CA TYR A 666 -9.81 0.01 0.79
C TYR A 666 -11.18 0.57 0.40
N ILE A 667 -11.20 1.55 -0.50
CA ILE A 667 -12.44 2.04 -1.08
C ILE A 667 -12.67 1.35 -2.41
N ASN A 668 -13.85 0.78 -2.59
CA ASN A 668 -14.30 0.36 -3.92
C ASN A 668 -14.97 1.54 -4.63
N SER A 669 -14.16 2.39 -5.26
CA SER A 669 -14.66 3.62 -5.92
C SER A 669 -15.68 3.32 -7.03
N SER A 670 -15.57 2.17 -7.70
CA SER A 670 -16.49 1.77 -8.77
C SER A 670 -17.92 1.50 -8.28
N GLU A 671 -18.07 0.98 -7.05
CA GLU A 671 -19.35 0.74 -6.37
C GLU A 671 -19.99 2.02 -5.80
N THR A 672 -19.30 3.15 -5.85
CA THR A 672 -19.82 4.42 -5.32
C THR A 672 -21.13 4.80 -5.99
N ARG A 673 -22.18 4.98 -5.19
CA ARG A 673 -23.51 5.42 -5.67
C ARG A 673 -23.78 6.84 -5.21
N VAL A 674 -24.43 7.64 -6.06
CA VAL A 674 -24.79 9.03 -5.73
C VAL A 674 -26.29 9.20 -5.88
N PHE A 675 -26.94 9.65 -4.82
CA PHE A 675 -28.37 9.91 -4.77
C PHE A 675 -28.66 11.40 -4.62
N PHE A 676 -29.50 11.93 -5.50
CA PHE A 676 -29.96 13.31 -5.51
C PHE A 676 -31.41 13.35 -5.04
N GLY A 677 -31.68 14.08 -3.96
CA GLY A 677 -33.05 14.32 -3.48
C GLY A 677 -33.25 13.92 -2.03
N HIS A 678 -34.48 14.12 -1.56
CA HIS A 678 -34.80 14.05 -0.14
C HIS A 678 -35.05 12.64 0.39
N ASN A 679 -34.78 12.46 1.68
CA ASN A 679 -35.28 11.30 2.43
C ASN A 679 -36.80 11.34 2.45
N ARG A 680 -37.43 10.19 2.20
CA ARG A 680 -38.89 10.08 2.21
C ARG A 680 -39.44 10.37 3.59
N ARG A 681 -40.53 11.13 3.65
CA ARG A 681 -41.36 11.18 4.85
C ARG A 681 -42.09 9.85 5.00
N PRO A 682 -42.07 9.24 6.20
CA PRO A 682 -42.96 8.13 6.50
C PRO A 682 -44.41 8.57 6.29
N ALA A 683 -45.23 7.71 5.69
CA ALA A 683 -46.65 7.97 5.60
C ALA A 683 -47.30 7.81 6.99
N GLU A 684 -48.20 8.71 7.35
CA GLU A 684 -48.91 8.68 8.64
C GLU A 684 -50.31 8.04 8.47
N GLY A 685 -50.70 7.17 9.41
CA GLY A 685 -52.01 6.53 9.42
C GLY A 685 -52.24 5.57 8.24
N GLU A 686 -53.38 5.68 7.57
CA GLU A 686 -53.79 4.85 6.43
C GLU A 686 -53.18 5.27 5.07
N LYS A 687 -52.27 6.26 5.08
CA LYS A 687 -51.62 6.76 3.87
C LYS A 687 -50.52 5.81 3.42
N GLN A 688 -50.40 5.63 2.10
CA GLN A 688 -49.27 4.96 1.45
C GLN A 688 -48.51 5.98 0.60
N ALA A 689 -47.25 6.29 0.95
CA ALA A 689 -46.42 7.19 0.16
C ALA A 689 -46.00 6.56 -1.17
N ALA A 690 -45.81 7.39 -2.20
CA ALA A 690 -45.26 6.98 -3.48
C ALA A 690 -43.91 6.28 -3.32
N THR A 691 -43.72 5.19 -4.08
CA THR A 691 -42.64 4.22 -3.85
C THR A 691 -41.27 4.62 -4.37
N HIS A 692 -41.13 5.69 -5.18
CA HIS A 692 -39.93 6.39 -5.73
C HIS A 692 -38.60 5.60 -5.86
N VAL A 693 -37.51 6.23 -6.29
CA VAL A 693 -36.16 5.65 -6.21
C VAL A 693 -35.62 5.76 -4.76
N SER A 694 -34.87 4.77 -4.27
CA SER A 694 -34.09 4.83 -3.02
C SER A 694 -32.71 4.17 -3.17
N LEU A 695 -31.78 4.47 -2.26
CA LEU A 695 -30.46 3.83 -2.21
C LEU A 695 -30.52 2.35 -1.76
N ASP A 696 -31.61 1.92 -1.12
CA ASP A 696 -31.78 0.53 -0.68
C ASP A 696 -32.24 -0.40 -1.81
N GLN A 697 -32.57 0.16 -2.98
CA GLN A 697 -32.92 -0.58 -4.19
C GLN A 697 -31.66 -0.83 -5.05
N GLU A 698 -31.57 -2.02 -5.62
CA GLU A 698 -30.57 -2.33 -6.65
C GLU A 698 -30.95 -1.70 -7.99
N TYR A 699 -29.95 -1.49 -8.85
CA TYR A 699 -30.18 -0.95 -10.19
C TYR A 699 -30.79 -2.04 -11.09
N ASP A 700 -32.01 -1.81 -11.56
CA ASP A 700 -32.66 -2.63 -12.59
C ASP A 700 -32.71 -1.88 -13.92
N GLY A 701 -32.05 -2.44 -14.93
CA GLY A 701 -31.98 -1.86 -16.28
C GLY A 701 -33.33 -1.84 -17.00
N GLU A 702 -34.18 -2.85 -16.79
CA GLU A 702 -35.49 -2.93 -17.46
C GLU A 702 -36.45 -1.88 -16.89
N SER A 703 -36.56 -1.79 -15.56
CA SER A 703 -37.33 -0.74 -14.88
C SER A 703 -36.79 0.66 -15.22
N SER A 704 -35.48 0.88 -15.22
CA SER A 704 -34.86 2.16 -15.60
C SER A 704 -35.27 2.60 -17.02
N GLN A 705 -35.21 1.68 -17.99
CA GLN A 705 -35.65 1.92 -19.36
C GLN A 705 -37.15 2.23 -19.44
N GLN A 706 -37.98 1.50 -18.68
CA GLN A 706 -39.42 1.73 -18.62
C GLN A 706 -39.77 3.13 -18.09
N TRP A 707 -39.09 3.61 -17.04
CA TRP A 707 -39.32 4.95 -16.51
C TRP A 707 -38.85 6.04 -17.47
N ARG A 708 -37.74 5.81 -18.18
CA ARG A 708 -37.26 6.71 -19.23
C ARG A 708 -38.28 6.88 -20.35
N GLU A 709 -38.86 5.78 -20.85
CA GLU A 709 -39.90 5.82 -21.89
C GLU A 709 -41.14 6.60 -21.45
N LEU A 710 -41.58 6.43 -20.20
CA LEU A 710 -42.71 7.17 -19.64
C LEU A 710 -42.41 8.67 -19.54
N GLU A 711 -41.19 9.04 -19.13
CA GLU A 711 -40.76 10.43 -19.06
C GLU A 711 -40.66 11.07 -20.46
N GLU A 712 -40.07 10.35 -21.42
CA GLU A 712 -40.00 10.78 -22.82
C GLU A 712 -41.41 11.02 -23.40
N GLN A 713 -42.38 10.13 -23.10
CA GLN A 713 -43.77 10.31 -23.52
C GLN A 713 -44.40 11.59 -22.98
N VAL A 714 -44.35 11.83 -21.66
CA VAL A 714 -44.98 13.02 -21.07
C VAL A 714 -44.30 14.30 -21.53
N VAL A 715 -42.97 14.30 -21.66
CA VAL A 715 -42.20 15.46 -22.14
C VAL A 715 -42.52 15.76 -23.61
N ALA A 716 -42.63 14.74 -24.46
CA ALA A 716 -43.03 14.93 -25.85
C ALA A 716 -44.44 15.54 -25.93
N VAL A 717 -45.40 15.07 -25.14
CA VAL A 717 -46.77 15.62 -25.10
C VAL A 717 -46.77 17.08 -24.66
N VAL A 718 -46.02 17.44 -23.60
CA VAL A 718 -45.89 18.83 -23.14
C VAL A 718 -45.25 19.72 -24.21
N ASN A 719 -44.32 19.18 -25.01
CA ASN A 719 -43.60 19.89 -26.06
C ASN A 719 -44.20 19.66 -27.47
N ARG A 720 -45.53 19.54 -27.57
CA ARG A 720 -46.27 19.46 -28.86
C ARG A 720 -45.82 18.32 -29.78
N GLY A 721 -45.45 17.18 -29.20
CA GLY A 721 -45.04 15.97 -29.89
C GLY A 721 -43.55 15.86 -30.21
N VAL A 722 -42.70 16.80 -29.75
CA VAL A 722 -41.25 16.80 -30.03
C VAL A 722 -40.45 16.77 -28.73
N LEU A 723 -39.45 15.90 -28.65
CA LEU A 723 -38.49 15.90 -27.56
C LEU A 723 -37.48 17.05 -27.72
N PRO A 724 -37.22 17.88 -26.69
CA PRO A 724 -36.19 18.90 -26.75
C PRO A 724 -34.80 18.31 -27.09
N VAL A 725 -34.01 19.01 -27.91
CA VAL A 725 -32.68 18.53 -28.37
C VAL A 725 -31.73 18.20 -27.21
N ASN A 726 -31.83 18.94 -26.11
CA ASN A 726 -31.00 18.75 -24.91
C ASN A 726 -31.74 18.00 -23.79
N PHE A 727 -32.83 17.30 -24.11
CA PHE A 727 -33.59 16.55 -23.12
C PHE A 727 -32.74 15.44 -22.49
N GLN A 728 -32.87 15.30 -21.18
CA GLN A 728 -32.22 14.26 -20.40
C GLN A 728 -33.26 13.66 -19.45
N PRO A 729 -33.44 12.33 -19.45
CA PRO A 729 -34.27 11.66 -18.48
C PRO A 729 -33.78 11.94 -17.06
N THR A 730 -34.71 12.08 -16.13
CA THR A 730 -34.39 12.35 -14.73
C THR A 730 -33.78 11.11 -14.09
N GLN A 731 -32.60 11.25 -13.48
CA GLN A 731 -31.94 10.17 -12.77
C GLN A 731 -31.54 10.59 -11.35
N TYR A 732 -32.26 10.03 -10.37
CA TYR A 732 -32.05 10.35 -8.96
C TYR A 732 -30.95 9.54 -8.30
N CYS A 733 -30.65 8.33 -8.80
CA CYS A 733 -29.61 7.46 -8.27
C CYS A 733 -28.66 7.04 -9.40
N LEU A 734 -27.39 7.42 -9.26
CA LEU A 734 -26.30 7.07 -10.18
C LEU A 734 -25.41 5.99 -9.57
N SER A 735 -24.96 5.06 -10.41
CA SER A 735 -24.07 3.95 -10.06
C SER A 735 -23.13 3.65 -11.24
N SER A 736 -22.30 2.61 -11.15
CA SER A 736 -21.51 2.13 -12.29
C SER A 736 -22.35 1.61 -13.47
N ASN A 737 -23.64 1.33 -13.24
CA ASN A 737 -24.55 0.77 -14.23
C ASN A 737 -25.41 1.83 -14.93
N SER A 738 -25.33 3.10 -14.52
CA SER A 738 -26.06 4.22 -15.13
C SER A 738 -25.31 4.93 -16.25
N ASP A 739 -26.02 5.69 -17.07
CA ASP A 739 -25.40 6.60 -18.05
C ASP A 739 -24.86 7.84 -17.34
N ASN A 740 -23.56 7.80 -17.02
CA ASN A 740 -22.85 8.88 -16.33
C ASN A 740 -22.07 9.79 -17.28
N SER A 741 -22.39 9.78 -18.58
CA SER A 741 -21.64 10.56 -19.58
C SER A 741 -21.83 12.08 -19.44
N LYS A 742 -22.89 12.52 -18.76
CA LYS A 742 -23.29 13.91 -18.58
C LYS A 742 -23.28 14.31 -17.11
N PHE A 743 -23.10 15.60 -16.84
CA PHE A 743 -23.15 16.14 -15.49
C PHE A 743 -24.58 16.03 -14.92
N PRO A 744 -24.78 15.40 -13.76
CA PRO A 744 -26.09 15.32 -13.13
C PRO A 744 -26.51 16.67 -12.56
N LEU A 745 -27.83 16.86 -12.43
CA LEU A 745 -28.40 18.07 -11.86
C LEU A 745 -28.82 17.82 -10.41
N ALA A 746 -28.39 18.70 -9.52
CA ALA A 746 -28.85 18.76 -8.13
C ALA A 746 -29.52 20.12 -7.88
N VAL A 747 -30.31 20.23 -6.82
CA VAL A 747 -31.08 21.44 -6.49
C VAL A 747 -30.53 22.03 -5.19
N VAL A 748 -30.39 23.36 -5.12
CA VAL A 748 -29.97 24.07 -3.90
C VAL A 748 -30.86 23.66 -2.71
N GLN A 749 -30.23 23.44 -1.55
CA GLN A 749 -30.80 22.97 -0.28
C GLN A 749 -31.29 21.51 -0.27
N GLU A 750 -31.25 20.78 -1.39
CA GLU A 750 -31.56 19.35 -1.40
C GLU A 750 -30.31 18.51 -1.10
N PRO A 751 -30.42 17.42 -0.31
CA PRO A 751 -29.28 16.60 0.01
C PRO A 751 -28.76 15.83 -1.21
N ILE A 752 -27.43 15.77 -1.32
CA ILE A 752 -26.69 14.88 -2.21
C ILE A 752 -26.07 13.80 -1.32
N THR A 753 -26.55 12.57 -1.43
CA THR A 753 -26.05 11.44 -0.63
C THR A 753 -25.07 10.61 -1.44
N VAL A 754 -23.84 10.48 -0.96
CA VAL A 754 -22.79 9.65 -1.55
C VAL A 754 -22.64 8.39 -0.72
N GLU A 755 -22.86 7.24 -1.34
CA GLU A 755 -22.68 5.94 -0.73
C GLU A 755 -21.33 5.35 -1.14
N VAL A 756 -20.47 5.07 -0.15
CA VAL A 756 -19.09 4.59 -0.35
C VAL A 756 -18.93 3.23 0.31
N SER A 757 -18.33 2.28 -0.42
CA SER A 757 -18.05 0.91 0.01
C SER A 757 -16.61 0.81 0.53
N PHE A 758 -16.47 0.48 1.81
CA PHE A 758 -15.20 0.37 2.54
C PHE A 758 -14.90 -1.08 2.86
N LYS A 759 -13.73 -1.59 2.46
CA LYS A 759 -13.26 -2.92 2.79
C LYS A 759 -12.08 -2.85 3.74
N ASN A 760 -12.19 -3.48 4.90
CA ASN A 760 -11.04 -3.73 5.76
C ASN A 760 -10.34 -5.03 5.30
N PRO A 761 -9.10 -4.99 4.79
CA PRO A 761 -8.36 -6.20 4.43
C PRO A 761 -7.66 -6.86 5.63
N LEU A 762 -7.64 -6.23 6.81
CA LEU A 762 -6.93 -6.73 7.97
C LEU A 762 -7.81 -7.61 8.84
N LYS A 763 -7.15 -8.53 9.58
CA LYS A 763 -7.74 -9.36 10.63
C LYS A 763 -7.97 -8.60 11.95
N VAL A 764 -7.73 -7.29 11.96
CA VAL A 764 -7.98 -6.39 13.09
C VAL A 764 -9.00 -5.33 12.69
N PRO A 765 -9.88 -4.88 13.60
CA PRO A 765 -10.87 -3.86 13.29
C PRO A 765 -10.23 -2.49 13.05
N LEU A 766 -10.83 -1.70 12.16
CA LEU A 766 -10.47 -0.32 11.89
C LEU A 766 -11.54 0.62 12.47
N LEU A 767 -11.11 1.66 13.18
CA LEU A 767 -12.00 2.72 13.64
C LEU A 767 -11.69 4.00 12.86
N LEU A 768 -12.68 4.46 12.11
CA LEU A 768 -12.63 5.75 11.44
C LEU A 768 -13.41 6.77 12.27
N THR A 769 -12.83 7.94 12.49
CA THR A 769 -13.55 9.07 13.12
C THR A 769 -13.50 10.31 12.25
N ASP A 770 -14.47 11.21 12.45
CA ASP A 770 -14.64 12.45 11.67
C ASP A 770 -14.66 12.20 10.15
N LEU A 771 -15.35 11.14 9.72
CA LEU A 771 -15.46 10.73 8.32
C LEU A 771 -16.36 11.71 7.55
N SER A 772 -15.81 12.35 6.51
CA SER A 772 -16.50 13.36 5.71
C SER A 772 -16.08 13.30 4.23
N LEU A 773 -16.89 13.90 3.35
CA LEU A 773 -16.57 14.00 1.92
C LEU A 773 -15.60 15.17 1.66
N LEU A 774 -14.61 14.92 0.80
CA LEU A 774 -13.74 15.95 0.23
C LEU A 774 -14.37 16.51 -1.04
N TRP A 775 -14.51 17.82 -1.16
CA TRP A 775 -15.15 18.44 -2.32
C TRP A 775 -14.52 19.78 -2.71
N LYS A 776 -14.82 20.18 -3.95
CA LYS A 776 -14.49 21.48 -4.54
C LYS A 776 -15.73 22.05 -5.22
N PHE A 777 -16.04 23.31 -4.98
CA PHE A 777 -17.22 23.99 -5.47
C PHE A 777 -16.85 25.29 -6.20
N GLN A 778 -17.44 25.47 -7.38
CA GLN A 778 -17.31 26.67 -8.18
C GLN A 778 -18.68 27.38 -8.25
N PRO A 779 -18.87 28.51 -7.55
CA PRO A 779 -20.10 29.29 -7.65
C PRO A 779 -20.35 29.73 -9.10
N LYS A 780 -21.59 29.57 -9.57
CA LYS A 780 -22.00 29.96 -10.93
C LYS A 780 -23.43 30.49 -10.90
N ASP A 781 -23.61 31.70 -11.39
CA ASP A 781 -24.93 32.28 -11.60
C ASP A 781 -25.39 31.96 -13.03
N PHE A 782 -26.38 31.07 -13.15
CA PHE A 782 -26.93 30.65 -14.44
C PHE A 782 -27.94 31.66 -15.03
N SER A 783 -28.23 32.75 -14.31
CA SER A 783 -29.20 33.77 -14.72
C SER A 783 -28.57 35.01 -15.40
N ARG A 784 -27.26 35.23 -15.23
CA ARG A 784 -26.52 36.40 -15.78
C ARG A 784 -25.70 36.02 -17.03
N ASN A 785 -25.74 36.87 -18.05
CA ASN A 785 -24.92 36.70 -19.27
C ASN A 785 -23.43 36.83 -18.93
N GLN A 786 -22.63 35.91 -19.48
CA GLN A 786 -21.18 35.73 -19.25
C GLN A 786 -20.41 37.04 -19.39
N ASN A 787 -20.01 37.68 -18.27
CA ASN A 787 -18.98 38.73 -18.17
C ASN A 787 -18.71 39.11 -16.69
N GLU A 788 -18.49 38.13 -15.81
CA GLU A 788 -17.99 38.38 -14.44
C GLU A 788 -16.68 37.62 -14.18
N GLU A 789 -15.81 38.20 -13.36
CA GLU A 789 -14.55 37.60 -12.89
C GLU A 789 -14.80 36.21 -12.29
N LEU A 790 -14.02 35.22 -12.75
CA LEU A 790 -14.02 33.87 -12.21
C LEU A 790 -13.57 33.92 -10.75
N LYS A 791 -14.53 33.84 -9.81
CA LYS A 791 -14.23 33.62 -8.39
C LYS A 791 -13.42 32.33 -8.24
N GLU A 792 -12.40 32.32 -7.38
CA GLU A 792 -11.61 31.12 -7.14
C GLU A 792 -12.49 29.97 -6.62
N PRO A 793 -12.22 28.72 -7.03
CA PRO A 793 -12.97 27.56 -6.56
C PRO A 793 -12.72 27.33 -5.07
N ILE A 794 -13.79 27.08 -4.34
CA ILE A 794 -13.81 26.87 -2.89
C ILE A 794 -13.64 25.37 -2.63
N SER A 795 -12.82 24.98 -1.65
CA SER A 795 -12.69 23.58 -1.25
C SER A 795 -12.61 23.48 0.27
N ASN A 796 -13.19 22.40 0.82
CA ASN A 796 -13.08 22.10 2.25
C ASN A 796 -11.71 21.55 2.68
N GLU A 797 -10.75 21.35 1.76
CA GLU A 797 -9.41 20.83 2.09
C GLU A 797 -8.64 21.73 3.09
N LYS A 798 -8.69 23.06 2.91
CA LYS A 798 -7.97 24.02 3.77
C LYS A 798 -8.61 24.18 5.15
N ASP A 799 -9.92 24.00 5.26
CA ASP A 799 -10.70 24.08 6.50
C ASP A 799 -10.51 22.82 7.36
N LEU A 800 -10.25 21.67 6.71
CA LEU A 800 -9.86 20.43 7.38
C LEU A 800 -8.44 20.50 7.98
N LEU A 801 -7.62 21.49 7.59
CA LEU A 801 -6.27 21.74 8.13
C LEU A 801 -6.24 22.88 9.17
N SER A 802 -7.13 23.86 9.08
CA SER A 802 -7.19 25.03 9.97
C SER A 802 -8.61 25.25 10.46
N LYS A 803 -8.84 25.35 11.79
CA LYS A 803 -10.17 25.57 12.39
C LYS A 803 -10.77 26.97 12.13
N GLU A 804 -10.29 27.70 11.12
CA GLU A 804 -10.57 29.11 10.89
C GLU A 804 -11.19 29.37 9.51
N LYS A 805 -12.36 28.81 9.22
CA LYS A 805 -13.53 29.44 8.57
C LYS A 805 -14.48 28.36 8.05
N SER A 806 -15.53 28.07 8.81
CA SER A 806 -16.62 27.19 8.38
C SER A 806 -17.19 27.63 7.02
N PHE A 807 -16.90 26.88 5.95
CA PHE A 807 -17.54 27.06 4.63
C PHE A 807 -18.98 26.51 4.57
N SER A 808 -19.64 26.33 5.73
CA SER A 808 -21.05 25.95 5.86
C SER A 808 -22.00 26.83 5.03
N ASP A 809 -21.59 28.06 4.73
CA ASP A 809 -22.36 29.03 3.96
C ASP A 809 -22.46 28.70 2.46
N VAL A 810 -21.66 27.74 1.98
CA VAL A 810 -21.59 27.34 0.57
C VAL A 810 -22.08 25.90 0.37
N ILE A 811 -21.48 24.94 1.08
CA ILE A 811 -21.91 23.53 1.09
C ILE A 811 -21.92 23.04 2.54
N GLY A 812 -23.10 22.70 3.06
CA GLY A 812 -23.20 21.97 4.33
C GLY A 812 -22.69 20.54 4.15
N THR A 813 -21.87 20.04 5.05
CA THR A 813 -21.30 18.68 4.99
C THR A 813 -21.72 17.91 6.23
N GLU A 814 -22.27 16.71 6.06
CA GLU A 814 -22.56 15.78 7.16
C GLU A 814 -21.33 14.90 7.39
N ASP A 815 -20.87 14.86 8.64
CA ASP A 815 -19.78 14.02 9.10
C ASP A 815 -20.28 12.84 9.94
N ILE A 816 -19.69 11.66 9.72
CA ILE A 816 -19.90 10.49 10.57
C ILE A 816 -18.84 10.52 11.65
N SER A 817 -19.27 10.73 12.90
CA SER A 817 -18.35 10.87 14.03
C SER A 817 -17.52 9.60 14.27
N GLU A 818 -18.11 8.42 14.13
CA GLU A 818 -17.44 7.13 14.34
C GLU A 818 -17.98 6.06 13.37
N LEU A 819 -17.10 5.37 12.64
CA LEU A 819 -17.40 4.22 11.81
C LEU A 819 -16.45 3.06 12.14
N LEU A 820 -16.96 2.05 12.84
CA LEU A 820 -16.25 0.80 13.11
C LEU A 820 -16.39 -0.16 11.92
N ILE A 821 -15.26 -0.61 11.36
CA ILE A 821 -15.20 -1.65 10.34
C ILE A 821 -14.49 -2.87 10.94
N ASN A 822 -15.21 -3.97 11.13
CA ASN A 822 -14.69 -5.19 11.73
C ASN A 822 -13.63 -5.87 10.84
N ASN A 823 -13.00 -6.90 11.37
CA ASN A 823 -12.01 -7.71 10.68
C ASN A 823 -12.57 -8.27 9.35
N GLU A 824 -11.86 -8.03 8.26
CA GLU A 824 -12.22 -8.52 6.91
C GLU A 824 -13.63 -8.10 6.42
N GLU A 825 -14.26 -7.12 7.08
CA GLU A 825 -15.61 -6.64 6.76
C GLU A 825 -15.59 -5.68 5.56
N THR A 826 -16.61 -5.80 4.70
CA THR A 826 -16.99 -4.74 3.76
C THR A 826 -18.21 -4.01 4.30
N LYS A 827 -18.07 -2.71 4.53
CA LYS A 827 -19.06 -1.85 5.16
C LYS A 827 -19.36 -0.65 4.29
N ILE A 828 -20.63 -0.28 4.20
CA ILE A 828 -21.09 0.85 3.41
C ILE A 828 -21.36 2.03 4.34
N ALA A 829 -20.94 3.24 3.95
CA ALA A 829 -21.32 4.48 4.61
C ALA A 829 -21.98 5.46 3.64
N ARG A 830 -22.97 6.22 4.13
CA ARG A 830 -23.70 7.23 3.37
C ARG A 830 -23.38 8.61 3.95
N LEU A 831 -22.74 9.46 3.16
CA LEU A 831 -22.32 10.81 3.53
C LEU A 831 -23.17 11.82 2.75
N LYS A 832 -23.53 12.96 3.34
CA LYS A 832 -24.41 13.94 2.69
C LYS A 832 -23.76 15.30 2.53
N LEU A 833 -24.08 15.94 1.40
CA LEU A 833 -23.78 17.34 1.12
C LEU A 833 -25.09 18.11 0.93
N PHE A 834 -25.11 19.35 1.41
CA PHE A 834 -26.25 20.27 1.37
C PHE A 834 -25.82 21.57 0.69
N PRO A 835 -25.89 21.65 -0.65
CA PRO A 835 -25.44 22.83 -1.38
C PRO A 835 -26.34 24.04 -1.07
N GLN A 836 -25.75 25.18 -0.73
CA GLN A 836 -26.48 26.42 -0.38
C GLN A 836 -26.54 27.43 -1.53
N GLN A 837 -25.70 27.25 -2.57
CA GLN A 837 -25.57 28.17 -3.70
C GLN A 837 -25.54 27.42 -5.03
N THR A 838 -25.90 28.09 -6.13
CA THR A 838 -25.82 27.52 -7.49
C THR A 838 -24.38 27.49 -7.98
N GLY A 839 -23.99 26.45 -8.71
CA GLY A 839 -22.60 26.26 -9.12
C GLY A 839 -22.30 24.86 -9.65
N GLU A 840 -21.02 24.58 -9.81
CA GLU A 840 -20.49 23.26 -10.18
C GLU A 840 -19.79 22.65 -8.96
N LEU A 841 -20.22 21.46 -8.53
CA LEU A 841 -19.66 20.73 -7.40
C LEU A 841 -18.87 19.52 -7.90
N HIS A 842 -17.68 19.32 -7.35
CA HIS A 842 -16.82 18.17 -7.59
C HIS A 842 -16.56 17.44 -6.28
N ILE A 843 -17.01 16.19 -6.17
CA ILE A 843 -16.73 15.32 -5.03
C ILE A 843 -15.43 14.58 -5.34
N LEU A 844 -14.38 14.86 -4.57
CA LEU A 844 -13.02 14.41 -4.85
C LEU A 844 -12.68 13.10 -4.13
N GLY A 845 -13.21 12.89 -2.93
CA GLY A 845 -12.77 11.81 -2.07
C GLY A 845 -13.43 11.81 -0.70
N ILE A 846 -12.76 11.19 0.26
CA ILE A 846 -13.14 11.17 1.67
C ILE A 846 -11.96 11.58 2.55
N VAL A 847 -12.26 12.14 3.72
CA VAL A 847 -11.29 12.46 4.77
C VAL A 847 -11.76 11.85 6.08
N TYR A 848 -10.83 11.27 6.83
CA TYR A 848 -11.11 10.62 8.12
C TYR A 848 -9.84 10.52 8.98
N ASN A 849 -10.02 10.27 10.28
CA ASN A 849 -8.95 9.82 11.16
C ASN A 849 -8.96 8.28 11.23
N LEU A 850 -7.82 7.66 10.93
CA LEU A 850 -7.62 6.23 11.12
C LEU A 850 -7.02 5.96 12.49
N SER A 851 -7.62 5.05 13.25
CA SER A 851 -7.15 4.68 14.60
C SER A 851 -7.22 3.18 14.84
N THR A 852 -6.40 2.71 15.79
CA THR A 852 -6.47 1.35 16.33
C THR A 852 -7.42 1.30 17.52
N ILE A 853 -8.20 0.23 17.62
CA ILE A 853 -9.00 -0.05 18.82
C ILE A 853 -8.10 -0.72 19.86
N PRO A 854 -8.02 -0.21 21.10
CA PRO A 854 -7.32 -0.89 22.18
C PRO A 854 -7.94 -2.29 22.38
N SER A 855 -7.15 -3.35 22.21
CA SER A 855 -7.61 -4.70 22.52
C SER A 855 -7.87 -4.81 24.02
N ALA A 856 -9.09 -5.17 24.42
CA ALA A 856 -9.47 -5.45 25.80
C ALA A 856 -8.89 -6.79 26.32
N ASN A 857 -7.61 -7.06 26.08
CA ASN A 857 -6.92 -8.29 26.49
C ASN A 857 -5.81 -8.00 27.51
N SER A 858 -6.10 -7.19 28.53
CA SER A 858 -5.18 -7.02 29.67
C SER A 858 -5.89 -6.80 31.01
N LEU A 859 -7.05 -7.43 31.24
CA LEU A 859 -7.57 -7.68 32.58
C LEU A 859 -8.44 -8.94 32.57
N ASP A 860 -8.25 -9.76 33.61
CA ASP A 860 -8.77 -11.10 33.80
C ASP A 860 -10.27 -11.30 33.49
N GLY A 861 -10.56 -12.33 32.67
CA GLY A 861 -11.44 -13.42 33.05
C GLY A 861 -12.88 -13.15 33.53
N VAL A 862 -13.52 -12.04 33.17
CA VAL A 862 -14.96 -11.86 33.44
C VAL A 862 -15.71 -11.59 32.12
N ALA A 863 -16.66 -12.47 31.82
CA ALA A 863 -17.55 -12.34 30.65
C ALA A 863 -18.22 -10.96 30.62
N PRO A 864 -18.42 -10.34 29.44
CA PRO A 864 -19.08 -9.04 29.37
C PRO A 864 -20.57 -9.22 29.73
N PRO A 865 -21.15 -8.33 30.56
CA PRO A 865 -22.59 -8.31 30.76
C PRO A 865 -23.24 -7.85 29.46
N ASN A 866 -24.16 -8.65 28.95
CA ASN A 866 -25.09 -8.25 27.89
C ASN A 866 -25.84 -6.99 28.36
N ASN A 867 -25.86 -5.97 27.49
CA ASN A 867 -26.54 -4.67 27.60
C ASN A 867 -25.70 -3.51 28.18
N VAL A 868 -24.96 -2.83 27.30
CA VAL A 868 -24.62 -1.41 27.45
C VAL A 868 -25.00 -0.70 26.14
N PRO A 869 -25.71 0.45 26.19
CA PRO A 869 -26.15 1.16 24.99
C PRO A 869 -24.96 1.74 24.21
N THR A 870 -25.17 1.85 22.89
CA THR A 870 -24.36 2.62 21.92
C THR A 870 -23.78 3.90 22.52
N GLY A 871 -22.51 3.88 22.90
CA GLY A 871 -21.82 5.02 23.51
C GLY A 871 -20.33 5.00 23.19
N LYS A 872 -19.90 5.98 22.39
CA LYS A 872 -18.54 6.47 22.11
C LYS A 872 -17.39 5.54 22.50
N PHE A 873 -16.70 4.97 21.51
CA PHE A 873 -15.40 4.34 21.75
C PHE A 873 -14.41 5.45 22.15
N ILE A 874 -14.02 5.52 23.42
CA ILE A 874 -13.04 6.53 23.88
C ILE A 874 -11.72 6.30 23.15
N SER A 875 -11.42 7.15 22.17
CA SER A 875 -10.19 7.13 21.38
C SER A 875 -8.99 7.64 22.19
N ASN A 876 -8.56 6.89 23.20
CA ASN A 876 -7.24 7.08 23.82
C ASN A 876 -6.11 6.48 22.95
N GLY A 877 -6.45 5.88 21.81
CA GLY A 877 -5.52 5.31 20.85
C GLY A 877 -4.89 6.35 19.92
N MET A 878 -3.75 6.00 19.35
CA MET A 878 -3.08 6.80 18.33
C MET A 878 -3.93 6.91 17.07
N SER A 879 -4.22 8.13 16.62
CA SER A 879 -4.97 8.42 15.41
C SER A 879 -4.17 9.27 14.42
N VAL A 880 -4.45 9.07 13.14
CA VAL A 880 -3.83 9.80 12.03
C VAL A 880 -4.92 10.30 11.10
N ARG A 881 -4.93 11.60 10.79
CA ARG A 881 -5.82 12.20 9.81
C ARG A 881 -5.27 12.01 8.40
N GLY A 882 -6.13 11.65 7.46
CA GLY A 882 -5.76 11.59 6.05
C GLY A 882 -6.96 11.49 5.14
N ARG A 883 -6.69 11.34 3.84
CA ARG A 883 -7.68 11.30 2.78
C ARG A 883 -7.52 10.07 1.89
N GLN A 884 -8.56 9.77 1.13
CA GLN A 884 -8.51 8.83 0.02
C GLN A 884 -9.39 9.38 -1.12
N ASP A 885 -8.86 9.33 -2.33
CA ASP A 885 -9.53 9.91 -3.51
C ASP A 885 -10.51 8.89 -4.11
N LEU A 886 -11.66 9.38 -4.59
CA LEU A 886 -12.68 8.58 -5.25
C LEU A 886 -12.43 8.58 -6.75
N GLU A 887 -11.47 7.77 -7.20
CA GLU A 887 -11.16 7.61 -8.62
C GLU A 887 -12.19 6.71 -9.30
N ILE A 888 -13.09 7.32 -10.06
CA ILE A 888 -14.12 6.59 -10.82
C ILE A 888 -13.71 6.51 -12.30
N GLN A 889 -13.68 5.27 -12.81
CA GLN A 889 -13.43 4.99 -14.22
C GLN A 889 -14.76 4.76 -14.94
N GLY A 890 -14.98 5.47 -16.07
CA GLY A 890 -16.16 5.26 -16.90
C GLY A 890 -16.10 3.99 -17.76
N PRO A 891 -17.14 3.74 -18.58
CA PRO A 891 -17.23 2.52 -19.37
C PRO A 891 -16.15 2.46 -20.46
N ARG A 892 -15.67 1.25 -20.78
CA ARG A 892 -14.71 1.03 -21.85
C ARG A 892 -15.33 1.36 -23.21
N LEU A 893 -14.68 2.23 -23.97
CA LEU A 893 -15.10 2.59 -25.32
C LEU A 893 -14.69 1.50 -26.30
N ASN A 894 -15.59 1.14 -27.22
CA ASN A 894 -15.38 0.12 -28.24
C ASN A 894 -16.05 0.49 -29.58
N GLY A 895 -16.36 1.77 -29.80
CA GLY A 895 -17.09 2.25 -30.98
C GLY A 895 -16.20 2.39 -32.21
N THR A 896 -14.98 2.90 -32.05
CA THR A 896 -14.02 3.12 -33.14
C THR A 896 -12.95 2.02 -33.23
N LYS A 897 -12.22 1.96 -34.36
CA LYS A 897 -11.12 0.99 -34.51
C LYS A 897 -9.98 1.33 -33.54
N GLU A 898 -9.77 2.61 -33.32
CA GLU A 898 -8.82 3.21 -32.39
C GLU A 898 -9.17 2.82 -30.95
N GLU A 899 -10.42 2.94 -30.52
CA GLU A 899 -10.89 2.52 -29.19
C GLU A 899 -10.84 1.00 -28.96
N LYS A 900 -10.99 0.20 -30.02
CA LYS A 900 -10.84 -1.26 -29.92
C LYS A 900 -9.38 -1.70 -29.79
N THR A 901 -8.46 -0.93 -30.38
CA THR A 901 -7.03 -1.24 -30.44
C THR A 901 -6.21 -0.54 -29.35
N SER A 902 -6.71 0.54 -28.77
CA SER A 902 -6.16 1.23 -27.60
C SER A 902 -7.19 1.23 -26.48
N ILE A 903 -6.82 0.80 -25.26
CA ILE A 903 -7.76 0.73 -24.13
C ILE A 903 -8.15 2.17 -23.73
N GLN A 904 -9.33 2.62 -24.16
CA GLN A 904 -9.89 3.94 -23.85
C GLN A 904 -11.20 3.82 -23.05
N TYR A 905 -11.46 4.80 -22.18
CA TYR A 905 -12.62 4.84 -21.31
C TYR A 905 -13.38 6.16 -21.49
N GLY A 906 -14.71 6.08 -21.43
CA GLY A 906 -15.59 7.25 -21.47
C GLY A 906 -15.60 8.00 -20.14
N PRO A 907 -16.16 9.22 -20.10
CA PRO A 907 -16.30 9.97 -18.86
C PRO A 907 -17.38 9.34 -17.95
N ASP A 908 -17.13 9.39 -16.64
CA ASP A 908 -18.13 9.14 -15.59
C ASP A 908 -18.21 10.38 -14.69
N ARG A 909 -19.35 11.07 -14.76
CA ARG A 909 -19.59 12.37 -14.13
C ARG A 909 -20.46 12.27 -12.88
N ARG A 910 -20.67 11.08 -12.31
CA ARG A 910 -21.58 10.90 -11.18
C ARG A 910 -21.22 11.73 -9.93
N LEU A 911 -19.94 12.07 -9.78
CA LEU A 911 -19.38 12.89 -8.69
C LEU A 911 -19.29 14.39 -9.02
N ASP A 912 -19.76 14.80 -10.20
CA ASP A 912 -19.65 16.18 -10.71
C ASP A 912 -21.03 16.87 -10.88
N PRO A 913 -21.89 17.01 -9.85
CA PRO A 913 -23.21 17.60 -10.04
C PRO A 913 -23.19 19.11 -10.29
N ILE A 914 -24.07 19.57 -11.17
CA ILE A 914 -24.40 20.98 -11.39
C ILE A 914 -25.54 21.34 -10.43
N ILE A 915 -25.28 22.30 -9.54
CA ILE A 915 -26.26 22.78 -8.57
C ILE A 915 -27.12 23.87 -9.21
N THR A 916 -28.40 23.56 -9.39
CA THR A 916 -29.44 24.39 -10.00
C THR A 916 -30.25 25.15 -8.95
N PRO A 917 -30.95 26.25 -9.32
CA PRO A 917 -31.81 27.00 -8.41
C PRO A 917 -32.93 26.13 -7.79
N GLN A 918 -33.62 26.67 -6.77
CA GLN A 918 -34.71 25.95 -6.09
C GLN A 918 -35.78 25.47 -7.08
N MET A 919 -36.26 24.25 -6.89
CA MET A 919 -37.30 23.62 -7.71
C MET A 919 -38.46 23.16 -6.84
N PRO A 920 -39.69 23.09 -7.39
CA PRO A 920 -40.81 22.48 -6.66
C PRO A 920 -40.50 21.03 -6.29
N LEU A 921 -41.11 20.50 -5.23
CA LEU A 921 -40.92 19.12 -4.78
C LEU A 921 -42.28 18.55 -4.42
N LEU A 922 -42.66 17.47 -5.10
CA LEU A 922 -43.95 16.81 -4.94
C LEU A 922 -43.81 15.54 -4.11
N GLU A 923 -44.64 15.41 -3.08
CA GLU A 923 -44.94 14.14 -2.42
C GLU A 923 -46.37 13.70 -2.77
N VAL A 924 -46.57 12.38 -2.91
CA VAL A 924 -47.88 11.80 -3.25
C VAL A 924 -48.21 10.68 -2.28
N PHE A 925 -49.43 10.70 -1.73
CA PHE A 925 -49.94 9.71 -0.80
C PHE A 925 -51.23 9.10 -1.34
N PHE A 926 -51.28 7.77 -1.39
CA PHE A 926 -52.46 7.00 -1.74
C PHE A 926 -53.21 6.61 -0.46
N ILE A 927 -54.52 6.83 -0.44
CA ILE A 927 -55.40 6.57 0.71
C ILE A 927 -56.44 5.54 0.30
N ASN A 928 -56.56 4.45 1.06
CA ASN A 928 -57.44 3.32 0.77
C ASN A 928 -57.18 2.69 -0.61
N PHE A 929 -55.90 2.57 -0.99
CA PHE A 929 -55.51 1.93 -2.24
C PHE A 929 -55.73 0.40 -2.15
N PRO A 930 -56.54 -0.21 -3.03
CA PRO A 930 -56.81 -1.63 -2.98
C PRO A 930 -55.64 -2.46 -3.48
N THR A 931 -55.24 -3.45 -2.69
CA THR A 931 -54.27 -4.48 -3.08
C THR A 931 -54.93 -5.68 -3.77
N GLY A 932 -56.25 -5.87 -3.59
CA GLY A 932 -57.05 -6.93 -4.19
C GLY A 932 -58.34 -6.41 -4.79
N LEU A 933 -58.63 -6.81 -6.04
CA LEU A 933 -59.86 -6.49 -6.79
C LEU A 933 -60.42 -7.75 -7.44
N LEU A 934 -61.71 -7.78 -7.74
CA LEU A 934 -62.29 -8.76 -8.66
C LEU A 934 -62.08 -8.30 -10.11
N CYS A 935 -61.99 -9.21 -11.08
CA CYS A 935 -61.89 -8.84 -12.49
C CYS A 935 -63.03 -7.90 -12.90
N GLY A 936 -62.72 -6.74 -13.48
CA GLY A 936 -63.71 -5.72 -13.85
C GLY A 936 -64.37 -4.96 -12.69
N GLU A 937 -64.01 -5.21 -11.42
CA GLU A 937 -64.46 -4.42 -10.27
C GLU A 937 -63.99 -2.98 -10.39
N ILE A 938 -64.81 -2.01 -10.01
CA ILE A 938 -64.38 -0.62 -9.89
C ILE A 938 -64.46 -0.21 -8.43
N ARG A 939 -63.37 0.33 -7.88
CA ARG A 939 -63.25 0.76 -6.48
C ARG A 939 -62.72 2.19 -6.40
N LYS A 940 -63.25 2.97 -5.45
CA LYS A 940 -62.80 4.35 -5.19
C LYS A 940 -61.70 4.35 -4.13
N ALA A 941 -60.61 5.03 -4.44
CA ALA A 941 -59.51 5.41 -3.55
C ALA A 941 -59.34 6.94 -3.58
N HIS A 942 -58.40 7.49 -2.82
CA HIS A 942 -58.01 8.89 -2.92
C HIS A 942 -56.50 9.03 -3.07
N VAL A 943 -56.07 10.11 -3.74
CA VAL A 943 -54.67 10.48 -3.87
C VAL A 943 -54.50 11.90 -3.39
N GLU A 944 -53.57 12.11 -2.48
CA GLU A 944 -53.18 13.42 -1.97
C GLU A 944 -51.84 13.82 -2.60
N PHE A 945 -51.80 15.00 -3.20
CA PHE A 945 -50.62 15.63 -3.78
C PHE A 945 -50.18 16.76 -2.87
N VAL A 946 -48.94 16.76 -2.40
CA VAL A 946 -48.41 17.75 -1.46
C VAL A 946 -47.17 18.41 -2.05
N ASN A 947 -47.19 19.74 -2.18
CA ASN A 947 -45.98 20.49 -2.54
C ASN A 947 -45.21 20.80 -1.26
N VAL A 948 -44.07 20.15 -1.09
CA VAL A 948 -43.25 20.24 0.13
C VAL A 948 -42.06 21.19 0.00
N SER A 949 -41.94 21.86 -1.14
CA SER A 949 -40.87 22.82 -1.40
C SER A 949 -41.24 24.25 -0.98
N LYS A 950 -40.31 25.18 -1.23
CA LYS A 950 -40.52 26.63 -1.12
C LYS A 950 -40.99 27.26 -2.44
N CYS A 951 -41.11 26.50 -3.52
CA CYS A 951 -41.45 26.98 -4.86
C CYS A 951 -42.84 26.49 -5.29
N PRO A 952 -43.66 27.33 -5.94
CA PRO A 952 -44.96 26.89 -6.48
C PRO A 952 -44.78 25.86 -7.61
N LEU A 953 -45.66 24.88 -7.64
CA LEU A 953 -45.68 23.78 -8.62
C LEU A 953 -46.79 24.03 -9.64
N THR A 954 -46.52 23.80 -10.93
CA THR A 954 -47.53 23.86 -12.00
C THR A 954 -47.38 22.69 -12.99
N GLY A 955 -48.29 22.58 -13.95
CA GLY A 955 -48.21 21.60 -15.03
C GLY A 955 -48.26 20.14 -14.57
N LEU A 956 -48.94 19.84 -13.46
CA LEU A 956 -49.01 18.50 -12.87
C LEU A 956 -49.76 17.52 -13.80
N LYS A 957 -49.06 16.46 -14.25
CA LYS A 957 -49.60 15.41 -15.12
C LYS A 957 -49.19 14.04 -14.60
N VAL A 958 -49.91 13.00 -15.00
CA VAL A 958 -49.55 11.61 -14.73
C VAL A 958 -49.55 10.79 -16.01
N VAL A 959 -48.54 9.96 -16.18
CA VAL A 959 -48.43 9.01 -17.30
C VAL A 959 -48.28 7.60 -16.77
N SER A 960 -48.88 6.64 -17.48
CA SER A 960 -48.83 5.22 -17.15
C SER A 960 -48.84 4.37 -18.40
N LYS A 961 -48.24 3.18 -18.35
CA LYS A 961 -48.36 2.17 -19.42
C LYS A 961 -49.75 1.51 -19.47
N ARG A 962 -50.52 1.59 -18.37
CA ARG A 962 -51.87 1.01 -18.25
C ARG A 962 -52.91 2.03 -17.80
N PRO A 963 -53.12 3.11 -18.58
CA PRO A 963 -54.07 4.17 -18.24
C PRO A 963 -55.53 3.68 -18.23
N GLU A 964 -55.81 2.48 -18.74
CA GLU A 964 -57.14 1.85 -18.70
C GLU A 964 -57.55 1.33 -17.31
N PHE A 965 -56.63 1.28 -16.34
CA PHE A 965 -56.89 0.74 -15.01
C PHE A 965 -57.27 1.78 -13.98
N PHE A 966 -57.07 3.06 -14.28
CA PHE A 966 -57.40 4.12 -13.34
C PHE A 966 -57.95 5.35 -14.04
N THR A 967 -58.67 6.16 -13.28
CA THR A 967 -59.00 7.51 -13.68
C THR A 967 -59.12 8.44 -12.47
N PHE A 968 -58.85 9.73 -12.70
CA PHE A 968 -59.04 10.79 -11.73
C PHE A 968 -60.38 11.47 -11.98
N GLY A 969 -61.07 11.87 -10.91
CA GLY A 969 -62.33 12.60 -11.05
C GLY A 969 -62.11 13.95 -11.72
N SER A 970 -62.89 14.26 -12.76
CA SER A 970 -63.01 15.63 -13.26
C SER A 970 -63.79 16.49 -12.24
N ASN A 971 -63.77 17.83 -12.41
CA ASN A 971 -64.45 18.86 -11.59
C ASN A 971 -66.00 18.71 -11.44
N THR A 972 -66.54 17.52 -11.62
CA THR A 972 -67.96 17.16 -11.54
C THR A 972 -68.42 16.66 -10.15
N GLU A 973 -67.75 17.03 -9.06
CA GLU A 973 -68.38 16.90 -7.72
C GLU A 973 -69.72 17.64 -7.67
N ALA A 974 -69.89 18.69 -8.49
CA ALA A 974 -71.11 19.48 -8.63
C ALA A 974 -72.31 18.76 -9.29
N ARG A 975 -72.18 17.52 -9.79
CA ARG A 975 -73.26 16.85 -10.55
C ARG A 975 -73.77 15.51 -10.00
N THR A 976 -73.50 15.18 -8.73
CA THR A 976 -74.13 14.01 -8.08
C THR A 976 -74.84 14.37 -6.76
N PRO A 977 -76.14 14.06 -6.58
CA PRO A 977 -76.85 14.30 -5.33
C PRO A 977 -76.24 13.54 -4.14
N LEU A 978 -76.39 14.10 -2.93
CA LEU A 978 -75.89 13.52 -1.68
C LEU A 978 -76.92 12.52 -1.11
N SER A 979 -76.49 11.28 -0.82
CA SER A 979 -77.21 10.36 0.06
C SER A 979 -76.28 9.93 1.23
N PRO A 980 -76.77 9.82 2.48
CA PRO A 980 -75.92 9.63 3.66
C PRO A 980 -75.33 8.22 3.83
N ALA A 981 -75.85 7.21 3.13
CA ALA A 981 -75.51 5.79 3.40
C ALA A 981 -74.29 5.26 2.60
N ALA A 982 -73.79 6.00 1.61
CA ALA A 982 -72.71 5.54 0.74
C ALA A 982 -71.29 5.78 1.29
N SER A 983 -71.15 6.51 2.40
CA SER A 983 -69.85 6.94 2.95
C SER A 983 -69.10 5.85 3.73
N MET A 984 -69.76 4.79 4.20
CA MET A 984 -69.12 3.76 5.04
C MET A 984 -68.48 2.59 4.26
N ASN A 985 -68.82 2.37 2.98
CA ASN A 985 -68.43 1.14 2.24
C ASN A 985 -67.62 1.35 0.94
N CYS A 986 -67.04 2.54 0.72
CA CYS A 986 -66.23 2.84 -0.48
C CYS A 986 -66.88 2.45 -1.83
N SER A 987 -68.22 2.55 -1.95
CA SER A 987 -68.92 2.27 -3.21
C SER A 987 -68.40 3.19 -4.31
N ALA A 988 -67.98 2.62 -5.45
CA ALA A 988 -67.46 3.38 -6.59
C ALA A 988 -68.50 4.29 -7.25
N TYR A 989 -69.79 4.01 -7.03
CA TYR A 989 -70.91 4.72 -7.63
C TYR A 989 -71.84 5.28 -6.56
N LYS A 990 -72.30 6.52 -6.76
CA LYS A 990 -73.49 7.04 -6.08
C LYS A 990 -74.72 6.54 -6.83
N THR A 991 -75.70 6.01 -6.09
CA THR A 991 -76.97 5.50 -6.64
C THR A 991 -78.08 6.54 -6.48
N VAL A 992 -79.01 6.57 -7.44
CA VAL A 992 -80.27 7.34 -7.35
C VAL A 992 -81.39 6.35 -7.03
N VAL A 993 -82.23 6.67 -6.05
CA VAL A 993 -83.38 5.81 -5.68
C VAL A 993 -84.47 5.95 -6.73
N THR A 994 -84.99 4.83 -7.23
CA THR A 994 -86.10 4.79 -8.20
C THR A 994 -87.39 4.27 -7.54
N ASP A 995 -88.53 4.90 -7.83
CA ASP A 995 -89.84 4.46 -7.31
C ASP A 995 -90.19 3.06 -7.86
N SER A 996 -90.37 2.11 -6.95
CA SER A 996 -90.49 0.66 -7.20
C SER A 996 -91.81 0.20 -7.84
N THR A 997 -92.56 1.08 -8.50
CA THR A 997 -93.89 0.78 -9.07
C THR A 997 -94.04 0.94 -10.58
N SER A 998 -92.96 1.20 -11.34
CA SER A 998 -93.02 1.21 -12.82
C SER A 998 -92.04 0.21 -13.44
N GLY A 999 -92.54 -0.70 -14.28
CA GLY A 999 -91.73 -1.76 -14.87
C GLY A 999 -90.60 -1.23 -15.75
N CYS A 1000 -89.38 -1.76 -15.57
CA CYS A 1000 -88.20 -1.75 -16.44
C CYS A 1000 -88.22 -0.67 -17.56
N SER A 1001 -88.15 0.61 -17.19
CA SER A 1001 -88.13 1.73 -18.14
C SER A 1001 -86.68 2.10 -18.49
N VAL A 1002 -86.40 2.30 -19.78
CA VAL A 1002 -85.06 2.71 -20.25
C VAL A 1002 -84.93 4.22 -20.18
N LEU A 1003 -83.94 4.68 -19.43
CA LEU A 1003 -83.49 6.07 -19.48
C LEU A 1003 -82.33 6.21 -20.47
N THR A 1004 -82.41 7.23 -21.31
CA THR A 1004 -81.43 7.50 -22.36
C THR A 1004 -80.67 8.78 -22.05
N SER A 1005 -79.35 8.71 -22.00
CA SER A 1005 -78.46 9.87 -21.84
C SER A 1005 -77.41 9.87 -22.95
N SER A 1006 -76.78 11.00 -23.22
CA SER A 1006 -75.86 11.11 -24.35
C SER A 1006 -74.67 11.98 -24.03
N VAL A 1007 -73.48 11.50 -24.37
CA VAL A 1007 -72.19 12.14 -24.05
C VAL A 1007 -71.24 12.05 -25.23
N THR A 1008 -70.21 12.90 -25.24
CA THR A 1008 -69.14 12.89 -26.23
C THR A 1008 -67.83 12.42 -25.60
N PRO A 1009 -66.89 11.82 -26.37
CA PRO A 1009 -65.56 11.48 -25.88
C PRO A 1009 -64.81 12.67 -25.28
N VAL A 1010 -65.04 13.89 -25.80
CA VAL A 1010 -64.43 15.14 -25.32
C VAL A 1010 -64.79 15.44 -23.87
N ASP A 1011 -66.02 15.11 -23.44
CA ASP A 1011 -66.50 15.31 -22.06
C ASP A 1011 -65.69 14.49 -21.03
N PHE A 1012 -64.92 13.49 -21.49
CA PHE A 1012 -64.05 12.62 -20.69
C PHE A 1012 -62.56 12.81 -21.02
N GLY A 1013 -62.20 13.91 -21.69
CA GLY A 1013 -60.82 14.23 -22.02
C GLY A 1013 -60.27 13.58 -23.30
N PHE A 1014 -61.12 12.99 -24.15
CA PHE A 1014 -60.71 12.29 -25.38
C PHE A 1014 -60.90 13.13 -26.67
N GLY A 1015 -60.53 14.42 -26.65
CA GLY A 1015 -60.62 15.33 -27.80
C GLY A 1015 -59.29 16.02 -28.15
N GLY A 1016 -59.04 16.26 -29.44
CA GLY A 1016 -57.97 17.14 -29.92
C GLY A 1016 -56.55 16.58 -29.85
N GLY A 1017 -56.22 15.52 -30.59
CA GLY A 1017 -54.82 15.07 -30.81
C GLY A 1017 -54.02 14.61 -29.57
N HIS A 1018 -54.59 14.70 -28.36
CA HIS A 1018 -53.98 14.29 -27.11
C HIS A 1018 -53.90 12.77 -27.00
N GLN A 1019 -52.73 12.25 -26.59
CA GLN A 1019 -52.54 10.83 -26.31
C GLN A 1019 -53.22 10.47 -24.98
N PRO A 1020 -54.05 9.42 -24.92
CA PRO A 1020 -54.82 9.04 -23.72
C PRO A 1020 -53.96 8.50 -22.56
N GLU A 1021 -52.65 8.35 -22.77
CA GLU A 1021 -51.68 7.83 -21.79
C GLU A 1021 -51.19 8.90 -20.81
N VAL A 1022 -51.29 10.19 -21.18
CA VAL A 1022 -50.91 11.32 -20.33
C VAL A 1022 -52.19 12.02 -19.86
N VAL A 1023 -52.42 12.03 -18.55
CA VAL A 1023 -53.63 12.59 -17.92
C VAL A 1023 -53.25 13.85 -17.14
N ASP A 1024 -53.98 14.93 -17.37
CA ASP A 1024 -53.87 16.15 -16.57
C ASP A 1024 -54.47 15.93 -15.18
N ILE A 1025 -53.73 16.33 -14.15
CA ILE A 1025 -54.24 16.30 -12.78
C ILE A 1025 -54.95 17.64 -12.53
N PRO A 1026 -56.27 17.66 -12.27
CA PRO A 1026 -57.03 18.89 -12.13
C PRO A 1026 -56.65 19.60 -10.83
N LEU A 1027 -55.80 20.63 -10.94
CA LEU A 1027 -55.52 21.58 -9.87
C LEU A 1027 -56.58 22.69 -9.91
N THR A 1028 -57.10 23.13 -8.76
CA THR A 1028 -58.14 24.17 -8.66
C THR A 1028 -57.76 25.48 -9.35
N ASP A 1029 -56.48 25.87 -9.26
CA ASP A 1029 -55.95 27.13 -9.81
C ASP A 1029 -54.78 26.92 -10.80
N SER A 1030 -54.63 25.70 -11.35
CA SER A 1030 -53.48 25.29 -12.20
C SER A 1030 -52.08 25.38 -11.53
N VAL A 1031 -52.01 25.83 -10.28
CA VAL A 1031 -50.79 25.97 -9.47
C VAL A 1031 -51.04 25.41 -8.07
N LEU A 1032 -50.09 24.65 -7.53
CA LEU A 1032 -50.08 24.17 -6.15
C LEU A 1032 -49.01 24.96 -5.36
N ALA A 1033 -49.49 25.81 -4.44
CA ALA A 1033 -48.63 26.70 -3.65
C ALA A 1033 -47.65 25.93 -2.73
N PRO A 1034 -46.52 26.54 -2.33
CA PRO A 1034 -45.60 25.96 -1.35
C PRO A 1034 -46.34 25.52 -0.06
N GLY A 1035 -46.11 24.28 0.39
CA GLY A 1035 -46.74 23.72 1.58
C GLY A 1035 -48.22 23.30 1.42
N ALA A 1036 -48.85 23.58 0.28
CA ALA A 1036 -50.26 23.23 0.06
C ALA A 1036 -50.41 21.75 -0.37
N SER A 1037 -51.58 21.18 -0.06
CA SER A 1037 -51.99 19.86 -0.54
C SER A 1037 -53.34 19.89 -1.26
N VAL A 1038 -53.53 18.95 -2.18
CA VAL A 1038 -54.82 18.72 -2.86
C VAL A 1038 -55.12 17.23 -2.85
N GLN A 1039 -56.33 16.86 -2.44
CA GLN A 1039 -56.80 15.48 -2.43
C GLN A 1039 -57.82 15.27 -3.54
N LEU A 1040 -57.58 14.26 -4.38
CA LEU A 1040 -58.45 13.92 -5.52
C LEU A 1040 -58.96 12.48 -5.41
N PRO A 1041 -60.20 12.20 -5.82
CA PRO A 1041 -60.69 10.84 -5.93
C PRO A 1041 -60.05 10.10 -7.11
N LEU A 1042 -59.60 8.88 -6.87
CA LEU A 1042 -59.00 7.95 -7.84
C LEU A 1042 -59.91 6.72 -7.95
N TRP A 1043 -60.41 6.41 -9.15
CA TRP A 1043 -61.12 5.15 -9.38
C TRP A 1043 -60.20 4.15 -10.03
N LEU A 1044 -60.18 2.93 -9.49
CA LEU A 1044 -59.37 1.82 -9.97
C LEU A 1044 -60.28 0.73 -10.51
N ARG A 1045 -59.98 0.23 -11.70
CA ARG A 1045 -60.66 -0.88 -12.34
C ARG A 1045 -59.78 -2.12 -12.29
N GLY A 1046 -60.31 -3.19 -11.71
CA GLY A 1046 -59.71 -4.52 -11.72
C GLY A 1046 -59.52 -5.01 -13.17
N PRO A 1047 -58.29 -5.37 -13.56
CA PRO A 1047 -58.01 -6.00 -14.85
C PRO A 1047 -58.92 -7.19 -15.16
N ASP A 1048 -59.27 -7.36 -16.44
CA ASP A 1048 -60.16 -8.45 -16.87
C ASP A 1048 -59.51 -9.85 -16.79
N GLU A 1049 -58.18 -9.90 -16.65
CA GLU A 1049 -57.40 -11.12 -16.47
C GLU A 1049 -57.04 -11.30 -14.99
N GLU A 1050 -57.18 -12.52 -14.47
CA GLU A 1050 -56.78 -12.89 -13.11
C GLU A 1050 -55.25 -12.93 -12.99
N GLY A 1051 -54.71 -12.43 -11.89
CA GLY A 1051 -53.27 -12.46 -11.62
C GLY A 1051 -52.76 -11.20 -10.91
N VAL A 1052 -51.44 -11.05 -10.89
CA VAL A 1052 -50.74 -9.90 -10.30
C VAL A 1052 -50.49 -8.86 -11.39
N HIS A 1053 -50.85 -7.61 -11.10
CA HIS A 1053 -50.88 -6.51 -12.06
C HIS A 1053 -50.14 -5.29 -11.51
N GLU A 1054 -49.07 -4.87 -12.18
CA GLU A 1054 -48.31 -3.67 -11.83
C GLU A 1054 -48.79 -2.40 -12.55
N ILE A 1055 -49.05 -1.33 -11.80
CA ILE A 1055 -49.45 -0.03 -12.32
C ILE A 1055 -48.35 0.97 -11.99
N ASN A 1056 -47.71 1.49 -13.04
CA ASN A 1056 -46.67 2.51 -12.91
C ASN A 1056 -47.28 3.89 -13.11
N PHE A 1057 -47.11 4.76 -12.13
CA PHE A 1057 -47.48 6.17 -12.16
C PHE A 1057 -46.19 7.00 -12.21
N LEU A 1058 -46.01 7.77 -13.28
CA LEU A 1058 -45.00 8.82 -13.34
C LEU A 1058 -45.71 10.17 -13.32
N PHE A 1059 -45.54 10.90 -12.22
CA PHE A 1059 -46.07 12.25 -12.04
C PHE A 1059 -45.05 13.26 -12.55
N TYR A 1060 -45.42 14.07 -13.52
CA TYR A 1060 -44.63 15.14 -14.12
C TYR A 1060 -45.10 16.49 -13.58
N TYR A 1061 -44.16 17.39 -13.25
CA TYR A 1061 -44.50 18.74 -12.79
C TYR A 1061 -43.37 19.75 -13.07
N GLU A 1062 -43.73 21.03 -13.13
CA GLU A 1062 -42.86 22.14 -13.50
C GLU A 1062 -42.85 23.24 -12.44
N SER A 1063 -41.81 24.07 -12.47
CA SER A 1063 -41.77 25.34 -11.74
C SER A 1063 -42.56 26.40 -12.50
N THR A 1064 -43.18 27.35 -11.80
CA THR A 1064 -43.77 28.53 -12.44
C THR A 1064 -42.70 29.45 -13.03
N GLU A 1065 -41.48 29.41 -12.49
CA GLU A 1065 -40.33 30.14 -13.00
C GLU A 1065 -39.60 29.32 -14.05
N LYS A 1066 -39.42 29.86 -15.26
CA LYS A 1066 -38.73 29.16 -16.34
C LYS A 1066 -37.23 29.15 -16.10
N GLN A 1067 -36.71 27.99 -15.69
CA GLN A 1067 -35.28 27.76 -15.50
C GLN A 1067 -34.63 27.19 -16.77
N SER A 1068 -33.38 27.59 -17.03
CA SER A 1068 -32.62 27.17 -18.21
C SER A 1068 -32.03 25.76 -18.10
N GLN A 1069 -31.67 25.32 -16.88
CA GLN A 1069 -30.99 24.05 -16.62
C GLN A 1069 -31.97 22.89 -16.38
N MET A 1070 -32.87 23.01 -15.39
CA MET A 1070 -33.88 21.98 -15.06
C MET A 1070 -35.28 22.53 -15.34
N ARG A 1071 -36.00 21.93 -16.29
CA ARG A 1071 -37.33 22.43 -16.71
C ARG A 1071 -38.50 21.76 -16.00
N HIS A 1072 -38.33 20.51 -15.58
CA HIS A 1072 -39.36 19.68 -14.97
C HIS A 1072 -38.75 18.75 -13.93
N ARG A 1073 -39.61 18.15 -13.11
CA ARG A 1073 -39.29 17.04 -12.22
C ARG A 1073 -40.32 15.93 -12.38
N VAL A 1074 -39.93 14.74 -11.95
CA VAL A 1074 -40.78 13.56 -11.97
C VAL A 1074 -40.82 12.86 -10.62
N LEU A 1075 -41.97 12.27 -10.27
CA LEU A 1075 -42.12 11.37 -9.12
C LEU A 1075 -42.69 10.04 -9.62
N ARG A 1076 -42.04 8.94 -9.25
CA ARG A 1076 -42.39 7.57 -9.67
C ARG A 1076 -43.12 6.82 -8.55
N HIS A 1077 -44.10 6.01 -8.92
CA HIS A 1077 -44.74 5.03 -8.03
C HIS A 1077 -45.17 3.78 -8.80
N THR A 1078 -44.82 2.61 -8.28
CA THR A 1078 -45.36 1.32 -8.71
C THR A 1078 -46.35 0.83 -7.67
N ALA A 1079 -47.58 0.56 -8.10
CA ALA A 1079 -48.62 -0.08 -7.32
C ALA A 1079 -48.86 -1.49 -7.84
N VAL A 1080 -49.13 -2.44 -6.94
CA VAL A 1080 -49.44 -3.83 -7.29
C VAL A 1080 -50.88 -4.14 -6.90
N ILE A 1081 -51.65 -4.65 -7.85
CA ILE A 1081 -53.03 -5.10 -7.65
C ILE A 1081 -53.12 -6.58 -8.02
N CYS A 1082 -53.72 -7.38 -7.14
CA CYS A 1082 -54.07 -8.76 -7.43
C CYS A 1082 -55.55 -8.83 -7.85
N THR A 1083 -55.82 -9.41 -9.02
CA THR A 1083 -57.19 -9.65 -9.47
C THR A 1083 -57.60 -11.10 -9.34
N SER A 1084 -58.81 -11.35 -8.84
CA SER A 1084 -59.43 -12.67 -8.80
C SER A 1084 -60.60 -12.76 -9.78
N LYS A 1085 -60.88 -13.98 -10.29
CA LYS A 1085 -62.02 -14.23 -11.19
C LYS A 1085 -63.35 -13.70 -10.63
N SER A 1086 -64.15 -13.10 -11.52
CA SER A 1086 -65.47 -12.53 -11.20
C SER A 1086 -66.57 -13.14 -12.09
N LEU A 1087 -67.14 -12.37 -13.00
CA LEU A 1087 -68.17 -12.74 -13.96
C LEU A 1087 -67.60 -12.80 -15.37
N ASN A 1088 -67.95 -13.84 -16.12
CA ASN A 1088 -67.72 -13.92 -17.55
C ASN A 1088 -68.99 -13.46 -18.29
N VAL A 1089 -68.89 -12.37 -19.05
CA VAL A 1089 -70.02 -11.76 -19.76
C VAL A 1089 -69.86 -11.97 -21.27
N ARG A 1090 -70.85 -12.58 -21.91
CA ARG A 1090 -70.92 -12.77 -23.36
C ARG A 1090 -72.21 -12.17 -23.91
N ALA A 1091 -72.07 -11.18 -24.80
CA ALA A 1091 -73.21 -10.54 -25.46
C ALA A 1091 -73.27 -10.91 -26.95
N THR A 1092 -74.36 -11.54 -27.38
CA THR A 1092 -74.65 -11.88 -28.78
C THR A 1092 -75.85 -11.09 -29.27
N VAL A 1093 -75.85 -10.67 -30.54
CA VAL A 1093 -76.93 -9.85 -31.11
C VAL A 1093 -77.53 -10.56 -32.31
N SER A 1094 -78.84 -10.74 -32.38
CA SER A 1094 -79.51 -11.31 -33.55
C SER A 1094 -80.53 -10.32 -34.12
N ARG A 1095 -80.73 -10.35 -35.44
CA ARG A 1095 -81.83 -9.62 -36.08
C ARG A 1095 -83.13 -10.37 -35.80
N SER A 1096 -84.16 -9.68 -35.35
CA SER A 1096 -85.48 -10.27 -35.13
C SER A 1096 -86.43 -9.94 -36.27
N ASN A 1097 -87.03 -10.96 -36.88
CA ASN A 1097 -88.07 -10.82 -37.90
C ASN A 1097 -89.49 -10.88 -37.31
N ALA A 1098 -89.66 -11.10 -36.00
CA ALA A 1098 -90.93 -11.47 -35.38
C ALA A 1098 -91.76 -10.30 -34.80
N LEU A 1099 -91.42 -9.04 -35.11
CA LEU A 1099 -92.08 -7.84 -34.54
C LEU A 1099 -92.33 -6.78 -35.63
N GLN A 1100 -93.24 -7.05 -36.57
CA GLN A 1100 -93.79 -6.01 -37.46
C GLN A 1100 -94.71 -5.08 -36.65
N ASP A 1101 -94.35 -3.81 -36.53
CA ASP A 1101 -95.28 -2.70 -36.25
C ASP A 1101 -95.31 -1.82 -37.50
N GLU A 1102 -96.49 -1.36 -37.88
CA GLU A 1102 -96.79 -0.62 -39.12
C GLU A 1102 -96.16 0.79 -39.24
N GLU A 1103 -95.37 1.30 -38.28
CA GLU A 1103 -94.89 2.69 -38.33
C GLU A 1103 -93.37 2.93 -38.20
N SER A 1104 -92.50 1.91 -38.34
CA SER A 1104 -91.05 2.20 -38.37
C SER A 1104 -90.24 1.33 -39.32
N LYS A 1105 -89.77 1.93 -40.42
CA LYS A 1105 -88.67 1.40 -41.25
C LYS A 1105 -87.35 1.45 -40.45
N GLY A 1106 -87.04 0.41 -39.69
CA GLY A 1106 -85.73 0.27 -39.04
C GLY A 1106 -85.58 -0.97 -38.17
N GLY A 1107 -84.66 -1.87 -38.53
CA GLY A 1107 -84.51 -3.22 -37.96
C GLY A 1107 -84.36 -3.28 -36.44
N LYS A 1108 -85.33 -3.93 -35.78
CA LYS A 1108 -85.29 -4.29 -34.35
C LYS A 1108 -84.32 -5.47 -34.15
N MET A 1109 -83.41 -5.37 -33.18
CA MET A 1109 -82.48 -6.46 -32.84
C MET A 1109 -82.77 -6.98 -31.43
N LEU A 1110 -82.40 -8.23 -31.18
CA LEU A 1110 -82.37 -8.82 -29.85
C LEU A 1110 -80.92 -8.99 -29.43
N VAL A 1111 -80.59 -8.59 -28.20
CA VAL A 1111 -79.28 -8.84 -27.58
C VAL A 1111 -79.47 -9.83 -26.46
N PHE A 1112 -78.74 -10.95 -26.54
CA PHE A 1112 -78.64 -11.94 -25.48
C PHE A 1112 -77.35 -11.70 -24.71
N VAL A 1113 -77.46 -11.48 -23.41
CA VAL A 1113 -76.34 -11.31 -22.48
C VAL A 1113 -76.30 -12.55 -21.58
N ASP A 1114 -75.32 -13.41 -21.81
CA ASP A 1114 -74.98 -14.54 -20.96
C ASP A 1114 -73.96 -14.08 -19.91
N VAL A 1115 -74.29 -14.23 -18.63
CA VAL A 1115 -73.40 -13.88 -17.51
C VAL A 1115 -73.17 -15.11 -16.65
N GLU A 1116 -71.92 -15.54 -16.51
CA GLU A 1116 -71.51 -16.72 -15.75
C GLU A 1116 -70.63 -16.32 -14.57
N ASN A 1117 -70.92 -16.84 -13.38
CA ASN A 1117 -70.07 -16.65 -12.20
C ASN A 1117 -68.87 -17.60 -12.26
N MET A 1118 -67.70 -17.04 -12.55
CA MET A 1118 -66.42 -17.75 -12.63
C MET A 1118 -65.71 -17.87 -11.27
N ASN A 1119 -66.24 -17.26 -10.22
CA ASN A 1119 -65.65 -17.26 -8.90
C ASN A 1119 -65.93 -18.60 -8.18
N THR A 1120 -64.88 -19.22 -7.62
CA THR A 1120 -64.92 -20.52 -6.91
C THR A 1120 -64.97 -20.39 -5.38
N SER A 1121 -65.33 -19.22 -4.84
CA SER A 1121 -65.40 -18.87 -3.41
C SER A 1121 -64.07 -18.49 -2.75
N GLU A 1122 -62.93 -18.58 -3.46
CA GLU A 1122 -61.59 -18.24 -2.94
C GLU A 1122 -61.41 -16.73 -2.68
N ALA A 1123 -62.22 -15.86 -3.29
CA ALA A 1123 -62.13 -14.41 -3.13
C ALA A 1123 -63.06 -13.81 -2.06
N GLY A 1124 -63.63 -14.64 -1.16
CA GLY A 1124 -64.52 -14.17 -0.08
C GLY A 1124 -65.87 -13.63 -0.56
N VAL A 1125 -66.30 -13.97 -1.78
CA VAL A 1125 -67.59 -13.58 -2.37
C VAL A 1125 -68.59 -14.74 -2.28
N LYS A 1126 -69.76 -14.48 -1.70
CA LYS A 1126 -70.84 -15.49 -1.58
C LYS A 1126 -71.67 -15.60 -2.87
N GLU A 1127 -72.05 -14.46 -3.43
CA GLU A 1127 -72.93 -14.36 -4.60
C GLU A 1127 -72.76 -12.99 -5.29
N PHE A 1128 -73.00 -12.95 -6.60
CA PHE A 1128 -73.06 -11.73 -7.40
C PHE A 1128 -74.51 -11.34 -7.68
N HIS A 1129 -74.81 -10.05 -7.65
CA HIS A 1129 -76.11 -9.48 -8.00
C HIS A 1129 -75.95 -8.55 -9.19
N ILE A 1130 -76.63 -8.84 -10.30
CA ILE A 1130 -76.66 -7.96 -11.47
C ILE A 1130 -77.69 -6.86 -11.21
N VAL A 1131 -77.20 -5.64 -11.05
CA VAL A 1131 -78.01 -4.47 -10.64
C VAL A 1131 -78.57 -3.76 -11.87
N GLN A 1132 -77.77 -3.65 -12.93
CA GLN A 1132 -78.11 -2.87 -14.12
C GLN A 1132 -77.34 -3.40 -15.34
N VAL A 1133 -77.99 -3.38 -16.51
CA VAL A 1133 -77.35 -3.61 -17.81
C VAL A 1133 -77.56 -2.37 -18.67
N SER A 1134 -76.46 -1.78 -19.09
CA SER A 1134 -76.45 -0.58 -19.92
C SER A 1134 -75.97 -0.88 -21.33
N SER A 1135 -76.44 -0.11 -22.30
CA SER A 1135 -75.86 -0.06 -23.64
C SER A 1135 -75.12 1.24 -23.86
N SER A 1136 -74.06 1.21 -24.67
CA SER A 1136 -73.43 2.39 -25.24
C SER A 1136 -73.21 2.20 -26.74
N SER A 1137 -73.70 3.13 -27.56
CA SER A 1137 -73.55 3.10 -29.01
C SER A 1137 -73.80 4.49 -29.61
N ARG A 1138 -73.24 4.73 -30.79
CA ARG A 1138 -73.63 5.88 -31.64
C ARG A 1138 -75.00 5.68 -32.30
N ASN A 1139 -75.41 4.43 -32.50
CA ASN A 1139 -76.50 4.08 -33.41
C ASN A 1139 -77.66 3.33 -32.74
N TRP A 1140 -77.41 2.61 -31.63
CA TRP A 1140 -78.35 1.64 -31.06
C TRP A 1140 -78.50 1.81 -29.54
N LYS A 1141 -79.70 1.63 -29.01
CA LYS A 1141 -79.92 1.61 -27.55
C LYS A 1141 -80.81 0.46 -27.14
N LEU A 1142 -80.58 -0.08 -25.94
CA LEU A 1142 -81.52 -1.01 -25.31
C LEU A 1142 -82.86 -0.29 -25.08
N GLN A 1143 -83.98 -1.01 -25.22
CA GLN A 1143 -85.33 -0.45 -25.06
C GLN A 1143 -86.13 -1.13 -23.94
N LYS A 1144 -86.09 -2.47 -23.85
CA LYS A 1144 -86.86 -3.25 -22.87
C LYS A 1144 -86.26 -4.66 -22.71
N SER A 1145 -86.33 -5.23 -21.51
CA SER A 1145 -86.07 -6.67 -21.29
C SER A 1145 -87.23 -7.54 -21.78
N VAL A 1146 -86.92 -8.67 -22.42
CA VAL A 1146 -87.93 -9.56 -23.04
C VAL A 1146 -88.42 -10.65 -22.06
N ASN A 1147 -87.58 -11.06 -21.10
CA ASN A 1147 -87.95 -12.00 -20.02
C ASN A 1147 -87.86 -11.31 -18.65
N PRO A 1148 -88.97 -10.84 -18.04
CA PRO A 1148 -88.98 -10.41 -16.66
C PRO A 1148 -89.47 -11.57 -15.77
N ALA A 1149 -88.62 -12.56 -15.49
CA ALA A 1149 -88.92 -13.55 -14.45
C ALA A 1149 -88.34 -13.05 -13.12
N ALA A 1150 -89.18 -13.05 -12.09
CA ALA A 1150 -88.99 -12.41 -10.79
C ALA A 1150 -87.67 -12.77 -10.09
N ASP A 1151 -86.91 -11.75 -9.63
CA ASP A 1151 -85.90 -11.67 -8.55
C ASP A 1151 -84.81 -12.77 -8.39
N LYS A 1152 -84.91 -13.90 -9.10
CA LYS A 1152 -84.03 -15.07 -9.05
C LYS A 1152 -82.99 -15.05 -10.16
N ASP A 1153 -83.27 -14.43 -11.30
CA ASP A 1153 -82.38 -14.45 -12.49
C ASP A 1153 -81.26 -13.38 -12.45
N THR A 1154 -81.23 -12.53 -11.43
CA THR A 1154 -80.21 -11.49 -11.23
C THR A 1154 -79.16 -11.87 -10.18
N LYS A 1155 -79.37 -12.95 -9.44
CA LYS A 1155 -78.46 -13.47 -8.41
C LYS A 1155 -77.70 -14.67 -8.96
N LEU A 1156 -76.38 -14.68 -8.82
CA LEU A 1156 -75.49 -15.73 -9.30
C LEU A 1156 -74.60 -16.23 -8.18
N THR A 1157 -74.87 -17.45 -7.70
CA THR A 1157 -73.97 -18.19 -6.81
C THR A 1157 -72.87 -18.88 -7.62
N SER A 1158 -71.92 -19.56 -6.97
CA SER A 1158 -70.72 -20.07 -7.65
C SER A 1158 -71.07 -21.04 -8.79
N ARG A 1159 -70.49 -20.80 -9.98
CA ARG A 1159 -70.71 -21.56 -11.24
C ARG A 1159 -72.11 -21.45 -11.86
N GLU A 1160 -72.99 -20.60 -11.34
CA GLU A 1160 -74.28 -20.33 -11.99
C GLU A 1160 -74.12 -19.41 -13.20
N ARG A 1161 -75.04 -19.55 -14.16
CA ARG A 1161 -75.12 -18.69 -15.36
C ARG A 1161 -76.53 -18.15 -15.54
N ALA A 1162 -76.66 -16.85 -15.76
CA ALA A 1162 -77.90 -16.18 -16.16
C ALA A 1162 -77.85 -15.78 -17.63
N LYS A 1163 -79.00 -15.83 -18.30
CA LYS A 1163 -79.15 -15.39 -19.69
C LYS A 1163 -80.27 -14.37 -19.80
N MET A 1164 -79.92 -13.14 -20.17
CA MET A 1164 -80.85 -12.03 -20.31
C MET A 1164 -81.06 -11.70 -21.79
N CYS A 1165 -82.28 -11.35 -22.17
CA CYS A 1165 -82.61 -10.95 -23.54
C CYS A 1165 -83.21 -9.54 -23.54
N PHE A 1166 -82.66 -8.67 -24.38
CA PHE A 1166 -83.07 -7.27 -24.48
C PHE A 1166 -83.43 -6.90 -25.92
N LYS A 1167 -84.48 -6.09 -26.07
CA LYS A 1167 -84.82 -5.46 -27.34
C LYS A 1167 -83.94 -4.23 -27.57
N VAL A 1168 -83.38 -4.11 -28.77
CA VAL A 1168 -82.54 -3.00 -29.19
C VAL A 1168 -83.20 -2.24 -30.33
N VAL A 1169 -83.20 -0.91 -30.22
CA VAL A 1169 -83.77 0.00 -31.23
C VAL A 1169 -82.73 1.02 -31.68
N ARG A 1170 -82.91 1.56 -32.88
CA ARG A 1170 -82.05 2.62 -33.41
C ARG A 1170 -82.28 3.90 -32.62
N CYS A 1171 -81.24 4.69 -32.38
CA CYS A 1171 -81.36 6.00 -31.75
C CYS A 1171 -82.08 6.96 -32.70
N ASN A 1172 -83.11 7.69 -32.23
CA ASN A 1172 -83.81 8.69 -33.04
C ASN A 1172 -82.88 9.88 -33.29
N GLN A 1173 -82.37 10.00 -34.51
CA GLN A 1173 -81.61 11.17 -34.97
C GLN A 1173 -82.57 12.16 -35.66
N SER A 1174 -83.45 12.80 -34.89
CA SER A 1174 -84.27 13.89 -35.41
C SER A 1174 -83.62 15.23 -35.05
N SER A 1175 -83.22 15.98 -36.08
CA SER A 1175 -82.85 17.42 -36.11
C SER A 1175 -81.49 17.89 -35.58
N LEU A 1176 -80.35 17.41 -36.12
CA LEU A 1176 -79.05 18.11 -36.03
C LEU A 1176 -78.21 17.91 -37.31
N SER A 1177 -77.42 18.92 -37.70
CA SER A 1177 -76.56 18.96 -38.89
C SER A 1177 -75.46 17.89 -38.89
N ALA A 1178 -75.15 17.35 -40.07
CA ALA A 1178 -74.29 16.19 -40.29
C ALA A 1178 -72.85 16.27 -39.72
N GLU A 1179 -72.36 17.47 -39.40
CA GLU A 1179 -71.01 17.68 -38.84
C GLU A 1179 -70.94 17.58 -37.30
N GLN A 1180 -72.06 17.70 -36.57
CA GLN A 1180 -72.08 17.59 -35.10
C GLN A 1180 -72.57 16.23 -34.59
N SER A 1181 -73.11 15.37 -35.47
CA SER A 1181 -73.70 14.09 -35.07
C SER A 1181 -72.72 12.91 -35.00
N SER A 1182 -71.50 13.03 -35.51
CA SER A 1182 -70.64 11.85 -35.72
C SER A 1182 -70.01 11.26 -34.45
N ASP A 1183 -69.87 12.03 -33.36
CA ASP A 1183 -69.13 11.59 -32.15
C ASP A 1183 -69.95 11.46 -30.86
N LYS A 1184 -71.28 11.51 -30.94
CA LYS A 1184 -72.16 11.39 -29.77
C LYS A 1184 -72.51 9.94 -29.46
N TYR A 1185 -72.21 9.48 -28.25
CA TYR A 1185 -72.58 8.15 -27.75
C TYR A 1185 -73.85 8.24 -26.90
N THR A 1186 -74.80 7.35 -27.17
CA THR A 1186 -76.05 7.22 -26.44
C THR A 1186 -75.95 6.05 -25.47
N PHE A 1187 -76.19 6.32 -24.18
CA PHE A 1187 -76.28 5.33 -23.12
C PHE A 1187 -77.73 4.99 -22.84
N GLY A 1188 -78.08 3.70 -22.85
CA GLY A 1188 -79.41 3.21 -22.49
C GLY A 1188 -79.33 2.26 -21.30
N ASP A 1189 -79.81 2.70 -20.14
CA ASP A 1189 -79.68 2.00 -18.86
C ASP A 1189 -80.95 1.17 -18.55
N ILE A 1190 -80.80 -0.14 -18.29
CA ILE A 1190 -81.87 -1.04 -17.82
C ILE A 1190 -81.56 -1.49 -16.38
N VAL A 1191 -82.38 -1.07 -15.43
CA VAL A 1191 -82.21 -1.35 -14.00
C VAL A 1191 -83.08 -2.53 -13.56
N PHE A 1192 -82.53 -3.40 -12.70
CA PHE A 1192 -83.23 -4.60 -12.19
C PHE A 1192 -83.62 -4.52 -10.70
N GLY A 1193 -83.32 -3.42 -10.01
CA GLY A 1193 -83.70 -3.16 -8.61
C GLY A 1193 -84.03 -1.68 -8.32
N GLY A 1194 -84.07 -1.28 -7.05
CA GLY A 1194 -84.41 0.10 -6.62
C GLY A 1194 -83.26 1.12 -6.62
N GLU A 1195 -82.07 0.72 -7.07
CA GLU A 1195 -80.87 1.55 -7.11
C GLU A 1195 -80.43 1.76 -8.57
N GLN A 1196 -80.39 3.02 -9.03
CA GLN A 1196 -79.99 3.37 -10.38
C GLN A 1196 -78.57 3.97 -10.42
N ILE A 1197 -77.76 3.58 -11.41
CA ILE A 1197 -76.46 4.18 -11.71
C ILE A 1197 -76.54 4.86 -13.08
N ILE A 1198 -76.29 6.18 -13.14
CA ILE A 1198 -76.27 6.93 -14.40
C ILE A 1198 -74.93 6.65 -15.11
N SER A 1199 -74.90 5.66 -15.99
CA SER A 1199 -73.65 5.16 -16.61
C SER A 1199 -72.87 6.23 -17.38
N SER A 1200 -73.56 7.26 -17.86
CA SER A 1200 -72.99 8.36 -18.65
C SER A 1200 -72.36 9.48 -17.83
N THR A 1201 -72.52 9.51 -16.50
CA THR A 1201 -71.94 10.55 -15.63
C THR A 1201 -71.12 9.95 -14.48
N THR A 1202 -70.79 8.66 -14.58
CA THR A 1202 -70.01 7.91 -13.60
C THR A 1202 -68.69 7.46 -14.24
N PRO A 1203 -67.73 6.94 -13.45
CA PRO A 1203 -66.50 6.35 -13.99
C PRO A 1203 -66.73 5.26 -15.05
N CYS A 1204 -67.93 4.67 -15.13
CA CYS A 1204 -68.33 3.72 -16.17
C CYS A 1204 -68.08 4.24 -17.59
N ALA A 1205 -68.49 5.49 -17.86
CA ALA A 1205 -68.33 6.09 -19.18
C ALA A 1205 -66.86 6.32 -19.53
N ASP A 1206 -66.04 6.76 -18.57
CA ASP A 1206 -64.62 6.98 -18.76
C ASP A 1206 -63.88 5.66 -19.05
N PHE A 1207 -64.06 4.64 -18.20
CA PHE A 1207 -63.49 3.31 -18.46
C PHE A 1207 -63.99 2.70 -19.77
N PHE A 1208 -65.23 2.97 -20.17
CA PHE A 1208 -65.75 2.59 -21.48
C PHE A 1208 -64.94 3.23 -22.62
N PHE A 1209 -64.76 4.56 -22.61
CA PHE A 1209 -63.99 5.26 -23.65
C PHE A 1209 -62.52 4.82 -23.69
N ARG A 1210 -61.89 4.61 -22.52
CA ARG A 1210 -60.54 4.05 -22.40
C ARG A 1210 -60.44 2.65 -23.02
N SER A 1211 -61.40 1.78 -22.76
CA SER A 1211 -61.46 0.43 -23.34
C SER A 1211 -61.67 0.41 -24.87
N CYS A 1212 -62.27 1.46 -25.42
CA CYS A 1212 -62.45 1.59 -26.87
C CYS A 1212 -61.13 1.95 -27.56
N LEU A 1213 -60.29 2.79 -26.94
CA LEU A 1213 -59.02 3.26 -27.49
C LEU A 1213 -57.95 2.16 -27.55
N SER A 1214 -57.90 1.26 -26.56
CA SER A 1214 -56.94 0.15 -26.53
C SER A 1214 -57.11 -0.82 -27.72
N LYS A 1215 -58.33 -0.93 -28.26
CA LYS A 1215 -58.65 -1.78 -29.43
C LYS A 1215 -58.24 -1.17 -30.77
N PHE A 1216 -58.08 0.16 -30.87
CA PHE A 1216 -57.61 0.82 -32.09
C PHE A 1216 -56.09 0.66 -32.31
N LYS A 1217 -55.29 0.45 -31.26
CA LYS A 1217 -53.83 0.19 -31.35
C LYS A 1217 -53.46 -1.19 -31.90
N LYS A 1218 -54.41 -2.14 -32.00
CA LYS A 1218 -54.16 -3.55 -32.40
C LYS A 1218 -54.50 -3.90 -33.87
N LYS A 1219 -54.74 -2.95 -34.77
CA LYS A 1219 -54.92 -3.26 -36.21
C LYS A 1219 -53.61 -3.09 -36.99
N PRO A 1220 -53.02 -4.15 -37.57
CA PRO A 1220 -52.06 -4.01 -38.66
C PRO A 1220 -52.79 -3.49 -39.90
N LEU A 1221 -52.10 -2.69 -40.73
CA LEU A 1221 -52.61 -2.30 -42.06
C LEU A 1221 -52.98 -3.56 -42.87
N PRO A 1222 -54.10 -3.55 -43.63
CA PRO A 1222 -54.40 -4.65 -44.53
C PRO A 1222 -53.41 -4.63 -45.71
N PRO A 1223 -52.94 -5.80 -46.19
CA PRO A 1223 -52.17 -5.87 -47.42
C PRO A 1223 -53.08 -5.57 -48.61
N THR A 1224 -52.65 -4.64 -49.46
CA THR A 1224 -53.12 -4.51 -50.84
C THR A 1224 -52.77 -5.79 -51.60
N ASN A 1225 -53.77 -6.60 -51.93
CA ASN A 1225 -53.83 -7.29 -53.22
C ASN A 1225 -55.22 -7.89 -53.46
N GLY A 1226 -55.68 -7.73 -54.70
CA GLY A 1226 -57.00 -8.13 -55.15
C GLY A 1226 -57.16 -9.64 -55.29
N SER A 1227 -58.38 -10.09 -55.05
CA SER A 1227 -58.97 -11.25 -55.71
C SER A 1227 -60.48 -11.15 -55.57
N LEU A 1228 -61.15 -10.95 -56.70
CA LEU A 1228 -62.60 -11.13 -56.81
C LEU A 1228 -62.94 -12.56 -56.40
N LYS A 1229 -63.78 -12.71 -55.37
CA LYS A 1229 -64.58 -13.92 -55.18
C LYS A 1229 -66.05 -13.58 -54.94
N SER A 1230 -66.84 -14.16 -55.82
CA SER A 1230 -68.29 -14.31 -55.90
C SER A 1230 -69.09 -14.13 -54.61
N ALA A 1231 -70.15 -13.34 -54.70
CA ALA A 1231 -71.25 -13.30 -53.75
C ALA A 1231 -71.98 -14.64 -53.66
N PRO A 1232 -72.40 -15.07 -52.46
CA PRO A 1232 -73.56 -15.91 -52.29
C PRO A 1232 -74.68 -15.14 -51.57
N ASP A 1233 -75.84 -15.17 -52.22
CA ASP A 1233 -77.21 -15.26 -51.72
C ASP A 1233 -77.65 -14.51 -50.45
N GLU A 1234 -78.67 -13.67 -50.64
CA GLU A 1234 -79.47 -13.04 -49.59
C GLU A 1234 -80.28 -14.09 -48.81
N SER A 1235 -79.70 -14.62 -47.75
CA SER A 1235 -80.46 -15.22 -46.65
C SER A 1235 -79.82 -14.83 -45.31
N VAL A 1236 -80.62 -14.16 -44.48
CA VAL A 1236 -80.40 -13.74 -43.08
C VAL A 1236 -78.97 -13.96 -42.53
N ARG A 1237 -78.10 -12.95 -42.65
CA ARG A 1237 -76.84 -12.94 -41.87
C ARG A 1237 -77.17 -12.94 -40.38
N LEU A 1238 -76.88 -14.04 -39.70
CA LEU A 1238 -76.86 -14.13 -38.25
C LEU A 1238 -75.70 -13.28 -37.74
N ILE A 1239 -75.98 -12.04 -37.32
CA ILE A 1239 -75.02 -11.26 -36.53
C ILE A 1239 -74.76 -12.09 -35.26
N GLN A 1240 -73.51 -12.22 -34.82
CA GLN A 1240 -73.20 -13.01 -33.63
C GLN A 1240 -72.52 -12.16 -32.54
N LYS A 1241 -71.90 -11.03 -32.89
CA LYS A 1241 -71.18 -10.16 -31.94
C LYS A 1241 -71.74 -8.74 -31.93
N CYS A 1242 -71.95 -8.17 -30.74
CA CYS A 1242 -72.46 -6.80 -30.58
C CYS A 1242 -71.55 -5.73 -31.22
N SER A 1243 -70.24 -5.98 -31.33
CA SER A 1243 -69.29 -5.08 -31.98
C SER A 1243 -69.55 -4.89 -33.48
N GLU A 1244 -70.14 -5.87 -34.17
CA GLU A 1244 -70.45 -5.79 -35.62
C GLU A 1244 -71.51 -4.73 -35.93
N VAL A 1245 -72.28 -4.31 -34.91
CA VAL A 1245 -73.30 -3.26 -35.02
C VAL A 1245 -72.94 -2.01 -34.21
N ASN A 1246 -71.69 -1.91 -33.73
CA ASN A 1246 -71.21 -0.82 -32.88
C ASN A 1246 -72.05 -0.64 -31.60
N LEU A 1247 -72.46 -1.75 -30.97
CA LEU A 1247 -73.19 -1.77 -29.69
C LEU A 1247 -72.30 -2.36 -28.61
N HIS A 1248 -72.15 -1.64 -27.51
CA HIS A 1248 -71.43 -2.09 -26.33
C HIS A 1248 -72.40 -2.32 -25.20
N VAL A 1249 -72.18 -3.40 -24.44
CA VAL A 1249 -72.99 -3.77 -23.27
C VAL A 1249 -72.11 -3.64 -22.04
N ILE A 1250 -72.62 -2.93 -21.03
CA ILE A 1250 -71.99 -2.73 -19.73
C ILE A 1250 -72.88 -3.45 -18.71
N VAL A 1251 -72.31 -4.37 -17.94
CA VAL A 1251 -73.03 -5.09 -16.89
C VAL A 1251 -72.51 -4.58 -15.54
N LEU A 1252 -73.40 -3.98 -14.76
CA LEU A 1252 -73.10 -3.49 -13.42
C LEU A 1252 -73.62 -4.48 -12.39
N TRP A 1253 -72.73 -4.87 -11.48
CA TRP A 1253 -72.97 -5.90 -10.48
C TRP A 1253 -72.47 -5.45 -9.10
N LYS A 1254 -73.03 -6.05 -8.05
CA LYS A 1254 -72.56 -5.93 -6.67
C LYS A 1254 -72.35 -7.33 -6.06
N VAL A 1255 -71.52 -7.42 -5.03
CA VAL A 1255 -71.21 -8.68 -4.35
C VAL A 1255 -71.71 -8.68 -2.92
N SER A 1256 -72.19 -9.84 -2.46
CA SER A 1256 -72.39 -10.11 -1.04
C SER A 1256 -71.14 -10.80 -0.50
N PRO A 1257 -70.40 -10.20 0.47
CA PRO A 1257 -69.23 -10.84 1.05
C PRO A 1257 -69.64 -12.08 1.87
N VAL A 1258 -68.73 -13.04 1.99
CA VAL A 1258 -68.85 -14.13 2.96
C VAL A 1258 -68.63 -13.52 4.35
N VAL A 1259 -69.70 -13.39 5.12
CA VAL A 1259 -69.60 -12.95 6.52
C VAL A 1259 -68.95 -14.09 7.31
N LEU A 1260 -67.65 -13.97 7.56
CA LEU A 1260 -67.00 -14.75 8.61
C LEU A 1260 -67.40 -14.09 9.93
N LEU A 1261 -68.31 -14.73 10.66
CA LEU A 1261 -68.53 -14.41 12.07
C LEU A 1261 -67.24 -14.76 12.82
N THR A 1262 -66.46 -13.73 13.17
CA THR A 1262 -65.48 -13.80 14.25
C THR A 1262 -66.06 -13.15 15.48
#